data_AF-A0A453F182-F1
#
_entry.id   AF-A0A453F182-F1
#
_cell.length_a   1.000
_cell.length_b   1.000
_cell.length_c   1.000
_cell.angle_alpha   90.00
_cell.angle_beta   90.00
_cell.angle_gamma   90.00
#
_symmetry.space_group_name_H-M   'P 1'
#
loop_
_entity.id
_entity.type
_entity.pdbx_description
1 polymer ?
#
loop_
_entity_poly.entity_id
_entity_poly.type
_entity_poly.pdbx_seq_one_letter_code
_entity_poly.pdbx_strand_id
1 'polypeptide(L)'
;SRREKAANIKPDADIDAFMKASSMGGLEANVNTDYILKILGLEMCADTMVGDEMLRGISGGQRKRVTTGEMLVGPAKALFMDEISTGLDSSTTFQIVNSLRQSVHILGGTAVISLLQPAPETYNLFDDIILLSDGQVVYQGPRDDVLEFFESVGFKCPERKGVADFLQEVTSKKDQKQYWVRGDESYRFVPVKDFVRAFQSFHTGRAIRKELAVPFDKSKSHPAALTTTRYGVSGTELLKANIGREILLMKRNSFVYMFRTFQLILMSFIAMTLFFRTKMKRDSVTNGGIYMGALFFGVLMIMFNGFSELALTVFKLPVFFKQRDLLFYPAWAYTIPSWILKIPITFVEVGGYVFITYYVMGFDPNVGRFFKQYLLMLAINQMAASLFRFIGGAARNMIVANVFASFMLLIFMVLGGFILVREKVKKWWIWGYWISPLMYAQNAISVNEFFGHSWDKILNSTASNETLGVQVLKYRGVFPEAKWYWIGLGAMLGYTLLFNALFTLALTYLKAYGNSRSSVSEDELKEKHANLNGEVLDNDRMLSPSNDGPIRMNTGNDSAIVEENSSPMQRGMVLPFLPLSLTFDNIRYSVDMPLEMKAQGVVEDRLELLKGVSGSFRPGVLTALMGVSGAGKTTLMDVLAGRKTGGYIQGNISISGYPKKQETFARVSGYCEQNDIHSPQVTVYESLLFSAWLRLPEDVDSNKRRVSQPK
;
A
#
# COMPACT_ATOMS: atom_id res chain seq x y z
N SER A 1 -8.71 -17.99 37.25
CA SER A 1 -9.58 -19.18 37.07
C SER A 1 -9.59 -20.06 38.34
N ARG A 2 -10.66 -20.85 38.62
CA ARG A 2 -10.71 -21.80 39.77
C ARG A 2 -9.67 -22.94 39.66
N ARG A 3 -9.22 -23.27 38.44
CA ARG A 3 -8.21 -24.31 38.17
C ARG A 3 -6.77 -23.89 38.55
N GLU A 4 -6.41 -22.61 38.38
CA GLU A 4 -5.08 -22.09 38.72
C GLU A 4 -4.85 -22.04 40.24
N LYS A 5 -5.88 -21.68 41.01
CA LYS A 5 -5.85 -21.73 42.49
C LYS A 5 -5.69 -23.15 43.03
N ALA A 6 -6.16 -24.17 42.30
CA ALA A 6 -5.99 -25.57 42.68
C ALA A 6 -4.61 -26.13 42.31
N ALA A 7 -3.92 -25.53 41.33
CA ALA A 7 -2.60 -25.96 40.86
C ALA A 7 -1.42 -25.16 41.45
N ASN A 8 -1.69 -24.15 42.29
CA ASN A 8 -0.68 -23.31 42.94
C ASN A 8 0.32 -22.62 41.97
N ILE A 9 -0.11 -22.38 40.73
CA ILE A 9 0.67 -21.67 39.71
C ILE A 9 0.39 -20.18 39.85
N LYS A 10 1.43 -19.36 40.08
CA LYS A 10 1.33 -17.90 40.00
C LYS A 10 1.55 -17.49 38.54
N PRO A 11 0.51 -17.06 37.80
CA PRO A 11 0.73 -16.46 36.48
C PRO A 11 1.52 -15.16 36.63
N ASP A 12 2.32 -14.84 35.61
CA ASP A 12 2.98 -13.54 35.47
C ASP A 12 1.92 -12.43 35.62
N ALA A 13 2.22 -11.42 36.44
CA ALA A 13 1.28 -10.34 36.76
C ALA A 13 0.81 -9.59 35.50
N ASP A 14 1.69 -9.43 34.51
CA ASP A 14 1.38 -8.77 33.25
C ASP A 14 0.46 -9.64 32.38
N ILE A 15 0.66 -10.96 32.38
CA ILE A 15 -0.16 -11.92 31.63
C ILE A 15 -1.53 -12.11 32.30
N ASP A 16 -1.59 -12.15 33.64
CA ASP A 16 -2.86 -12.23 34.39
C ASP A 16 -3.66 -10.92 34.27
N ALA A 17 -3.00 -9.77 34.28
CA ALA A 17 -3.62 -8.48 33.98
C ALA A 17 -4.16 -8.43 32.55
N PHE A 18 -3.39 -8.91 31.57
CA PHE A 18 -3.82 -9.03 30.17
C PHE A 18 -5.02 -9.97 30.01
N MET A 19 -4.99 -11.15 30.64
CA MET A 19 -6.09 -12.12 30.57
C MET A 19 -7.35 -11.60 31.26
N LYS A 20 -7.22 -10.87 32.38
CA LYS A 20 -8.35 -10.18 33.03
C LYS A 20 -8.90 -9.05 32.16
N ALA A 21 -8.05 -8.21 31.59
CA ALA A 21 -8.44 -7.11 30.71
C ALA A 21 -9.10 -7.60 29.41
N SER A 22 -8.61 -8.72 28.87
CA SER A 22 -9.18 -9.40 27.69
C SER A 22 -10.49 -10.11 28.01
N SER A 23 -10.66 -10.66 29.21
CA SER A 23 -11.92 -11.30 29.65
C SER A 23 -13.04 -10.30 30.00
N MET A 24 -12.70 -9.03 30.24
CA MET A 24 -13.65 -7.96 30.49
C MET A 24 -14.03 -7.31 29.15
N GLY A 25 -15.03 -7.89 28.48
CA GLY A 25 -15.53 -7.47 27.17
C GLY A 25 -15.73 -5.95 27.05
N GLY A 26 -14.82 -5.29 26.35
CA GLY A 26 -14.87 -3.85 26.11
C GLY A 26 -13.53 -3.15 25.85
N LEU A 27 -12.39 -3.78 26.17
CA LEU A 27 -11.04 -3.20 26.02
C LEU A 27 -10.13 -3.89 24.98
N GLU A 28 -10.57 -4.97 24.34
CA GLU A 28 -9.71 -5.90 23.58
C GLU A 28 -8.90 -5.26 22.43
N ALA A 29 -9.45 -4.30 21.69
CA ALA A 29 -8.73 -3.66 20.57
C ALA A 29 -7.62 -2.72 21.05
N ASN A 30 -7.85 -1.98 22.13
CA ASN A 30 -6.83 -1.12 22.74
C ASN A 30 -5.79 -1.98 23.46
N VAL A 31 -6.21 -3.01 24.21
CA VAL A 31 -5.30 -3.92 24.93
C VAL A 31 -4.40 -4.71 23.98
N ASN A 32 -4.93 -5.21 22.84
CA ASN A 32 -4.09 -5.85 21.83
C ASN A 32 -3.12 -4.87 21.17
N THR A 33 -3.55 -3.63 20.90
CA THR A 33 -2.69 -2.59 20.33
C THR A 33 -1.57 -2.23 21.30
N ASP A 34 -1.90 -1.99 22.57
CA ASP A 34 -0.97 -1.68 23.66
C ASP A 34 0.03 -2.82 23.88
N TYR A 35 -0.46 -4.07 23.86
CA TYR A 35 0.39 -5.25 23.97
C TYR A 35 1.39 -5.36 22.82
N ILE A 36 0.94 -5.14 21.57
CA ILE A 36 1.84 -5.16 20.41
C ILE A 36 2.84 -3.99 20.46
N LEU A 37 2.44 -2.82 20.93
CA LEU A 37 3.37 -1.69 21.15
C LEU A 37 4.45 -2.05 22.17
N LYS A 38 4.09 -2.71 23.27
CA LYS A 38 5.03 -3.20 24.29
C LYS A 38 5.98 -4.24 23.73
N ILE A 39 5.47 -5.27 23.06
CA ILE A 39 6.27 -6.35 22.47
C ILE A 39 7.28 -5.81 21.45
N LEU A 40 6.88 -4.82 20.64
CA LEU A 40 7.74 -4.23 19.63
C LEU A 40 8.61 -3.09 20.18
N GLY A 41 8.52 -2.76 21.48
CA GLY A 41 9.28 -1.66 22.07
C GLY A 41 9.00 -0.31 21.39
N LEU A 42 7.73 -0.07 21.04
CA LEU A 42 7.23 1.15 20.39
C LEU A 42 6.52 2.09 21.36
N GLU A 43 6.43 1.76 22.65
CA GLU A 43 5.74 2.56 23.67
C GLU A 43 6.24 4.01 23.72
N MET A 44 7.57 4.19 23.71
CA MET A 44 8.20 5.50 23.79
C MET A 44 7.90 6.41 22.58
N CYS A 45 7.49 5.84 21.45
CA CYS A 45 7.14 6.58 20.24
C CYS A 45 5.68 6.39 19.79
N ALA A 46 4.81 5.86 20.66
CA ALA A 46 3.41 5.59 20.35
C ALA A 46 2.67 6.84 19.84
N ASP A 47 2.88 7.99 20.48
CA ASP A 47 2.27 9.27 20.11
C ASP A 47 3.10 10.10 19.13
N THR A 48 4.25 9.58 18.70
CA THR A 48 5.12 10.27 17.73
C THR A 48 4.59 10.07 16.31
N MET A 49 4.65 11.13 15.52
CA MET A 49 4.29 11.09 14.10
C MET A 49 5.25 10.18 13.32
N VAL A 50 4.72 9.36 12.42
CA VAL A 50 5.56 8.49 11.58
C VAL A 50 6.52 9.32 10.73
N GLY A 51 6.05 10.45 10.18
CA GLY A 51 6.87 11.34 9.37
C GLY A 51 7.19 10.82 7.97
N ASP A 52 7.89 11.65 7.20
CA ASP A 52 8.44 11.34 5.88
C ASP A 52 9.85 11.94 5.74
N GLU A 53 10.38 12.04 4.52
CA GLU A 53 11.70 12.63 4.26
C GLU A 53 11.77 14.12 4.60
N MET A 54 10.63 14.84 4.57
CA MET A 54 10.55 16.28 4.85
C MET A 54 10.11 16.57 6.29
N LEU A 55 9.25 15.72 6.86
CA LEU A 55 8.73 15.79 8.21
C LEU A 55 9.44 14.77 9.08
N ARG A 56 10.35 15.24 9.94
CA ARG A 56 11.02 14.38 10.92
C ARG A 56 9.99 13.63 11.76
N GLY A 57 10.11 12.30 11.77
CA GLY A 57 9.28 11.41 12.56
C GLY A 57 10.11 10.34 13.26
N ILE A 58 9.62 9.11 13.23
CA ILE A 58 10.28 7.95 13.84
C ILE A 58 11.51 7.50 13.03
N SER A 59 12.43 6.77 13.67
CA SER A 59 13.61 6.23 12.98
C SER A 59 13.23 5.15 11.95
N GLY A 60 14.12 4.86 11.00
CA GLY A 60 13.90 3.80 10.01
C GLY A 60 13.59 2.44 10.67
N GLY A 61 14.31 2.09 11.73
CA GLY A 61 14.06 0.85 12.45
C GLY A 61 12.79 0.83 13.30
N GLN A 62 12.36 1.98 13.82
CA GLN A 62 11.03 2.10 14.43
C GLN A 62 9.94 1.94 13.37
N ARG A 63 10.10 2.54 12.19
CA ARG A 63 9.15 2.42 11.08
C ARG A 63 8.94 0.97 10.62
N LYS A 64 10.01 0.18 10.56
CA LYS A 64 9.94 -1.26 10.26
C LYS A 64 9.15 -2.05 11.32
N ARG A 65 9.33 -1.69 12.59
CA ARG A 65 8.55 -2.24 13.70
C ARG A 65 7.08 -1.85 13.61
N VAL A 66 6.74 -0.62 13.22
CA VAL A 66 5.33 -0.23 12.95
C VAL A 66 4.72 -1.10 11.84
N THR A 67 5.44 -1.31 10.72
CA THR A 67 4.97 -2.20 9.64
C THR A 67 4.68 -3.62 10.16
N THR A 68 5.56 -4.13 11.02
CA THR A 68 5.37 -5.44 11.68
C THR A 68 4.15 -5.41 12.60
N GLY A 69 4.00 -4.37 13.42
CA GLY A 69 2.87 -4.18 14.33
C GLY A 69 1.53 -4.11 13.62
N GLU A 70 1.42 -3.36 12.52
CA GLU A 70 0.20 -3.32 11.70
C GLU A 70 -0.24 -4.73 11.27
N MET A 71 0.72 -5.62 11.00
CA MET A 71 0.45 -7.00 10.60
C MET A 71 0.16 -7.94 11.78
N LEU A 72 0.66 -7.65 12.98
CA LEU A 72 0.44 -8.45 14.19
C LEU A 72 -0.88 -8.17 14.92
N VAL A 73 -1.40 -6.94 14.86
CA VAL A 73 -2.60 -6.55 15.64
C VAL A 73 -3.91 -7.21 15.13
N GLY A 74 -3.88 -7.92 14.00
CA GLY A 74 -5.03 -8.65 13.46
C GLY A 74 -5.05 -10.14 13.83
N PRO A 75 -6.15 -10.85 13.55
CA PRO A 75 -6.28 -12.30 13.81
C PRO A 75 -5.48 -13.15 12.82
N ALA A 76 -4.43 -12.60 12.17
CA ALA A 76 -3.63 -13.33 11.21
C ALA A 76 -2.89 -14.48 11.88
N LYS A 77 -2.99 -15.65 11.26
CA LYS A 77 -2.46 -16.91 11.80
C LYS A 77 -1.25 -17.42 11.01
N ALA A 78 -1.02 -16.86 9.81
CA ALA A 78 0.15 -17.11 8.99
C ALA A 78 0.88 -15.78 8.70
N LEU A 79 2.05 -15.57 9.27
CA LEU A 79 2.83 -14.35 9.09
C LEU A 79 3.95 -14.61 8.09
N PHE A 80 3.98 -13.82 7.02
CA PHE A 80 5.05 -13.78 6.03
C PHE A 80 5.80 -12.48 6.20
N MET A 81 7.09 -12.57 6.51
CA MET A 81 7.91 -11.41 6.84
C MET A 81 9.11 -11.36 5.91
N ASP A 82 9.05 -10.45 4.94
CA ASP A 82 10.05 -10.33 3.90
C ASP A 82 11.14 -9.32 4.30
N GLU A 83 12.35 -9.84 4.53
CA GLU A 83 13.56 -9.06 4.78
C GLU A 83 13.40 -8.00 5.88
N ILE A 84 12.83 -8.42 7.02
CA ILE A 84 12.53 -7.50 8.13
C ILE A 84 13.77 -6.95 8.85
N SER A 85 14.94 -7.54 8.62
CA SER A 85 16.23 -7.11 9.17
C SER A 85 16.94 -6.03 8.35
N THR A 86 16.46 -5.72 7.14
CA THR A 86 17.14 -4.75 6.26
C THR A 86 17.11 -3.35 6.86
N GLY A 87 18.30 -2.73 6.99
CA GLY A 87 18.44 -1.39 7.58
C GLY A 87 18.30 -1.34 9.11
N LEU A 88 18.34 -2.49 9.79
CA LEU A 88 18.37 -2.60 11.25
C LEU A 88 19.75 -3.00 11.76
N ASP A 89 20.09 -2.58 12.98
CA ASP A 89 21.22 -3.13 13.72
C ASP A 89 20.91 -4.56 14.24
N SER A 90 21.97 -5.31 14.56
CA SER A 90 21.85 -6.70 15.01
C SER A 90 21.05 -6.84 16.30
N SER A 91 21.19 -5.89 17.23
CA SER A 91 20.50 -5.93 18.52
C SER A 91 18.98 -5.71 18.37
N THR A 92 18.57 -4.73 17.55
CA THR A 92 17.16 -4.50 17.23
C THR A 92 16.56 -5.69 16.47
N THR A 93 17.31 -6.29 15.54
CA THR A 93 16.86 -7.47 14.80
C THR A 93 16.59 -8.64 15.74
N PHE A 94 17.51 -8.92 16.66
CA PHE A 94 17.34 -9.96 17.67
C PHE A 94 16.09 -9.74 18.52
N GLN A 95 15.87 -8.51 19.00
CA GLN A 95 14.69 -8.17 19.80
C GLN A 95 13.38 -8.42 19.02
N ILE A 96 13.30 -7.97 17.76
CA ILE A 96 12.12 -8.18 16.92
C ILE A 96 11.86 -9.68 16.71
N VAL A 97 12.88 -10.45 16.34
CA VAL A 97 12.74 -11.88 16.07
C VAL A 97 12.35 -12.63 17.36
N ASN A 98 12.92 -12.26 18.51
CA ASN A 98 12.59 -12.87 19.79
C ASN A 98 11.13 -12.58 20.20
N SER A 99 10.69 -11.33 20.01
CA SER A 99 9.30 -10.92 20.21
C SER A 99 8.33 -11.68 19.31
N LEU A 100 8.69 -11.90 18.04
CA LEU A 100 7.90 -12.69 17.11
C LEU A 100 7.85 -14.17 17.50
N ARG A 101 8.98 -14.74 17.91
CA ARG A 101 9.07 -16.10 18.43
C ARG A 101 8.11 -16.32 19.60
N GLN A 102 8.14 -15.42 20.59
CA GLN A 102 7.24 -15.47 21.74
C GLN A 102 5.77 -15.40 21.30
N SER A 103 5.43 -14.47 20.41
CA SER A 103 4.08 -14.33 19.87
C SER A 103 3.61 -15.61 19.17
N VAL A 104 4.46 -16.20 18.33
CA VAL A 104 4.19 -17.45 17.58
C VAL A 104 3.98 -18.63 18.53
N HIS A 105 4.84 -18.77 19.54
CA HIS A 105 4.78 -19.87 20.51
C HIS A 105 3.56 -19.75 21.44
N ILE A 106 3.21 -18.54 21.89
CA ILE A 106 2.07 -18.29 22.79
C ILE A 106 0.74 -18.40 22.04
N LEU A 107 0.63 -17.78 20.87
CA LEU A 107 -0.62 -17.73 20.09
C LEU A 107 -0.83 -18.97 19.22
N GLY A 108 0.18 -19.83 19.07
CA GLY A 108 0.14 -20.97 18.16
C GLY A 108 0.05 -20.55 16.69
N GLY A 109 0.62 -19.39 16.35
CA GLY A 109 0.66 -18.87 14.98
C GLY A 109 1.71 -19.58 14.12
N THR A 110 1.65 -19.40 12.81
CA THR A 110 2.65 -19.87 11.86
C THR A 110 3.41 -18.66 11.34
N ALA A 111 4.74 -18.62 11.43
CA ALA A 111 5.51 -17.47 10.93
C ALA A 111 6.71 -17.91 10.10
N VAL A 112 6.92 -17.19 9.00
CA VAL A 112 8.02 -17.38 8.06
C VAL A 112 8.72 -16.05 7.90
N ILE A 113 10.00 -16.01 8.25
CA ILE A 113 10.81 -14.79 8.18
C ILE A 113 11.95 -15.01 7.20
N SER A 114 12.00 -14.20 6.15
CA SER A 114 13.18 -14.10 5.28
C SER A 114 14.19 -13.15 5.92
N LEU A 115 15.41 -13.65 6.14
CA LEU A 115 16.51 -12.86 6.69
C LEU A 115 17.72 -12.93 5.76
N LEU A 116 18.37 -11.79 5.58
CA LEU A 116 19.68 -11.70 4.94
C LEU A 116 20.76 -11.82 6.02
N GLN A 117 21.51 -12.92 6.01
CA GLN A 117 22.68 -13.17 6.88
C GLN A 117 22.47 -12.79 8.36
N PRO A 118 21.58 -13.51 9.09
CA PRO A 118 21.34 -13.22 10.50
C PRO A 118 22.57 -13.50 11.37
N ALA A 119 22.78 -12.66 12.38
CA ALA A 119 23.77 -12.90 13.42
C ALA A 119 23.49 -14.23 14.15
N PRO A 120 24.52 -14.91 14.70
CA PRO A 120 24.36 -16.21 15.36
C PRO A 120 23.29 -16.21 16.46
N GLU A 121 23.18 -15.14 17.27
CA GLU A 121 22.16 -15.09 18.31
C GLU A 121 20.75 -15.06 17.73
N THR A 122 20.56 -14.37 16.60
CA THR A 122 19.27 -14.30 15.90
C THR A 122 18.95 -15.61 15.20
N TYR A 123 19.95 -16.26 14.59
CA TYR A 123 19.79 -17.58 13.97
C TYR A 123 19.29 -18.63 14.98
N ASN A 124 19.80 -18.58 16.21
CA ASN A 124 19.43 -19.50 17.29
C ASN A 124 17.99 -19.32 17.80
N LEU A 125 17.27 -18.28 17.39
CA LEU A 125 15.86 -18.09 17.75
C LEU A 125 14.91 -18.90 16.87
N PHE A 126 15.37 -19.41 15.72
CA PHE A 126 14.53 -20.15 14.78
C PHE A 126 14.38 -21.61 15.15
N ASP A 127 13.15 -22.12 14.99
CA ASP A 127 12.82 -23.52 15.24
C ASP A 127 13.11 -24.36 13.98
N ASP A 128 12.66 -23.88 12.81
CA ASP A 128 12.84 -24.53 11.51
C ASP A 128 13.60 -23.61 10.52
N ILE A 129 14.34 -24.22 9.58
CA ILE A 129 15.03 -23.55 8.48
C ILE A 129 14.50 -24.09 7.14
N ILE A 130 14.27 -23.19 6.19
CA ILE A 130 14.10 -23.50 4.77
C ILE A 130 15.24 -22.84 4.01
N LEU A 131 16.11 -23.64 3.41
CA LEU A 131 17.21 -23.17 2.57
C LEU A 131 16.79 -23.26 1.09
N LEU A 132 16.67 -22.11 0.45
CA LEU A 132 16.36 -21.96 -0.96
C LEU A 132 17.62 -21.59 -1.74
N SER A 133 17.92 -22.35 -2.80
CA SER A 133 18.99 -22.03 -3.75
C SER A 133 18.50 -22.27 -5.17
N ASP A 134 18.73 -21.31 -6.07
CA ASP A 134 18.33 -21.37 -7.49
C ASP A 134 16.88 -21.79 -7.76
N GLY A 135 15.95 -21.35 -6.92
CA GLY A 135 14.52 -21.67 -7.02
C GLY A 135 14.17 -23.11 -6.62
N GLN A 136 15.04 -23.80 -5.90
CA GLN A 136 14.84 -25.15 -5.33
C GLN A 136 15.07 -25.17 -3.81
N VAL A 137 14.33 -26.00 -3.09
CA VAL A 137 14.51 -26.21 -1.64
C VAL A 137 15.62 -27.23 -1.42
N VAL A 138 16.75 -26.76 -0.91
CA VAL A 138 17.93 -27.57 -0.59
C VAL A 138 17.71 -28.34 0.71
N TYR A 139 17.12 -27.68 1.70
CA TYR A 139 16.83 -28.25 3.01
C TYR A 139 15.56 -27.61 3.58
N GLN A 140 14.76 -28.42 4.28
CA GLN A 140 13.63 -27.96 5.08
C GLN A 140 13.51 -28.80 6.36
N GLY A 141 13.51 -28.18 7.54
CA GLY A 141 13.26 -28.87 8.79
C GLY A 141 13.89 -28.18 10.00
N PRO A 142 14.06 -28.91 11.12
CA PRO A 142 14.63 -28.37 12.35
C PRO A 142 16.00 -27.74 12.10
N ARG A 143 16.25 -26.63 12.82
CA ARG A 143 17.55 -25.95 12.78
C ARG A 143 18.70 -26.87 13.20
N ASP A 144 18.47 -27.77 14.14
CA ASP A 144 19.53 -28.59 14.74
C ASP A 144 20.07 -29.66 13.77
N ASP A 145 19.20 -30.23 12.91
CA ASP A 145 19.57 -31.29 11.96
C ASP A 145 20.27 -30.75 10.69
N VAL A 146 20.30 -29.43 10.47
CA VAL A 146 20.80 -28.87 9.19
C VAL A 146 22.30 -29.11 8.99
N LEU A 147 23.09 -29.07 10.07
CA LEU A 147 24.53 -29.31 10.01
C LEU A 147 24.81 -30.78 9.72
N GLU A 148 24.08 -31.69 10.37
CA GLU A 148 24.16 -33.13 10.11
C GLU A 148 23.84 -33.46 8.64
N PHE A 149 22.84 -32.79 8.06
CA PHE A 149 22.53 -32.95 6.64
C PHE A 149 23.74 -32.60 5.75
N PHE A 150 24.38 -31.45 5.95
CA PHE A 150 25.53 -31.07 5.13
C PHE A 150 26.76 -31.94 5.39
N GLU A 151 26.97 -32.39 6.62
CA GLU A 151 28.04 -33.35 6.97
C GLU A 151 27.84 -34.69 6.23
N SER A 152 26.60 -35.18 6.13
CA SER A 152 26.28 -36.40 5.39
C SER A 152 26.64 -36.32 3.90
N VAL A 153 26.61 -35.11 3.33
CA VAL A 153 26.97 -34.82 1.93
C VAL A 153 28.47 -34.48 1.78
N GLY A 154 29.23 -34.39 2.87
CA GLY A 154 30.69 -34.18 2.86
C GLY A 154 31.16 -32.75 3.17
N PHE A 155 30.26 -31.88 3.64
CA PHE A 155 30.55 -30.48 3.97
C PHE A 155 30.41 -30.23 5.46
N LYS A 156 31.38 -29.54 6.08
CA LYS A 156 31.35 -29.21 7.50
C LYS A 156 31.47 -27.71 7.73
N CYS A 157 30.68 -27.18 8.66
CA CYS A 157 30.81 -25.80 9.11
C CYS A 157 32.03 -25.65 10.03
N PRO A 158 32.97 -24.72 9.75
CA PRO A 158 34.07 -24.39 10.65
C PRO A 158 33.59 -23.74 11.95
N GLU A 159 34.27 -23.99 13.07
CA GLU A 159 33.86 -23.49 14.40
C GLU A 159 33.79 -21.96 14.51
N ARG A 160 34.61 -21.23 13.74
CA ARG A 160 34.66 -19.76 13.76
C ARG A 160 33.67 -19.09 12.79
N LYS A 161 32.97 -19.88 11.97
CA LYS A 161 32.04 -19.38 10.96
C LYS A 161 30.61 -19.48 11.49
N GLY A 162 29.80 -18.45 11.27
CA GLY A 162 28.38 -18.50 11.58
C GLY A 162 27.67 -19.53 10.70
N VAL A 163 26.79 -20.35 11.30
CA VAL A 163 26.01 -21.36 10.56
C VAL A 163 25.19 -20.72 9.43
N ALA A 164 24.57 -19.57 9.70
CA ALA A 164 23.79 -18.83 8.72
C ALA A 164 24.58 -18.43 7.46
N ASP A 165 25.87 -18.08 7.63
CA ASP A 165 26.77 -17.73 6.53
C ASP A 165 27.21 -18.98 5.77
N PHE A 166 27.57 -20.03 6.50
CA PHE A 166 27.89 -21.34 5.93
C PHE A 166 26.77 -21.86 5.03
N LEU A 167 25.51 -21.80 5.48
CA LEU A 167 24.35 -22.29 4.70
C LEU A 167 24.14 -21.52 3.38
N GLN A 168 24.52 -20.24 3.33
CA GLN A 168 24.42 -19.46 2.09
C GLN A 168 25.60 -19.79 1.14
N GLU A 169 26.80 -19.91 1.69
CA GLU A 169 28.04 -20.10 0.92
C GLU A 169 28.23 -21.54 0.41
N VAL A 170 27.79 -22.56 1.16
CA VAL A 170 27.96 -23.99 0.79
C VAL A 170 27.23 -24.35 -0.51
N THR A 171 26.23 -23.55 -0.91
CA THR A 171 25.50 -23.74 -2.17
C THR A 171 26.09 -22.95 -3.35
N SER A 172 27.04 -22.03 -3.12
CA SER A 172 27.69 -21.26 -4.19
C SER A 172 28.94 -21.97 -4.71
N LYS A 173 29.12 -21.96 -6.04
CA LYS A 173 30.31 -22.50 -6.70
C LYS A 173 31.62 -21.85 -6.27
N LYS A 174 31.60 -20.57 -5.90
CA LYS A 174 32.80 -19.81 -5.49
C LYS A 174 33.35 -20.31 -4.15
N ASP A 175 32.44 -20.58 -3.21
CA ASP A 175 32.78 -20.77 -1.81
C ASP A 175 32.69 -22.22 -1.35
N GLN A 176 31.94 -23.09 -2.05
CA GLN A 176 31.69 -24.47 -1.63
C GLN A 176 32.96 -25.30 -1.36
N LYS A 177 34.06 -25.05 -2.08
CA LYS A 177 35.33 -25.77 -1.92
C LYS A 177 35.92 -25.66 -0.52
N GLN A 178 35.75 -24.51 0.15
CA GLN A 178 36.37 -24.24 1.44
C GLN A 178 35.79 -25.09 2.58
N TYR A 179 34.62 -25.70 2.36
CA TYR A 179 33.88 -26.46 3.36
C TYR A 179 33.99 -27.98 3.20
N TRP A 180 34.73 -28.45 2.19
CA TRP A 180 34.90 -29.87 1.90
C TRP A 180 35.82 -30.54 2.93
N VAL A 181 35.34 -31.62 3.57
CA VAL A 181 36.07 -32.30 4.65
C VAL A 181 36.52 -33.73 4.31
N ARG A 182 35.98 -34.33 3.24
CA ARG A 182 36.39 -35.68 2.83
C ARG A 182 37.78 -35.66 2.20
N GLY A 183 38.81 -35.80 3.04
CA GLY A 183 40.21 -35.79 2.62
C GLY A 183 40.58 -36.91 1.64
N ASP A 184 39.81 -38.00 1.63
CA ASP A 184 40.02 -39.15 0.75
C ASP A 184 39.44 -38.96 -0.67
N GLU A 185 38.60 -37.92 -0.87
CA GLU A 185 37.93 -37.62 -2.14
C GLU A 185 38.35 -36.23 -2.65
N SER A 186 38.73 -36.13 -3.93
CA SER A 186 39.00 -34.83 -4.53
C SER A 186 37.70 -34.01 -4.63
N TYR A 187 37.78 -32.74 -4.22
CA TYR A 187 36.63 -31.85 -4.29
C TYR A 187 36.11 -31.74 -5.73
N ARG A 188 34.82 -32.01 -5.89
CA ARG A 188 34.05 -31.69 -7.09
C ARG A 188 32.88 -30.81 -6.69
N PHE A 189 32.60 -29.78 -7.48
CA PHE A 189 31.42 -28.96 -7.29
C PHE A 189 30.15 -29.84 -7.32
N VAL A 190 29.37 -29.78 -6.23
CA VAL A 190 28.10 -30.46 -6.06
C VAL A 190 26.98 -29.48 -6.47
N PRO A 191 26.29 -29.73 -7.59
CA PRO A 191 25.19 -28.89 -8.05
C PRO A 191 24.01 -28.93 -7.08
N VAL A 192 23.19 -27.86 -7.10
CA VAL A 192 21.98 -27.74 -6.26
C VAL A 192 21.05 -28.96 -6.40
N LYS A 193 20.90 -29.51 -7.61
CA LYS A 193 20.06 -30.69 -7.89
C LYS A 193 20.49 -31.94 -7.12
N ASP A 194 21.77 -32.05 -6.76
CA ASP A 194 22.29 -33.21 -6.03
C ASP A 194 22.00 -33.07 -4.54
N PHE A 195 22.13 -31.85 -3.97
CA PHE A 195 21.67 -31.58 -2.62
C PHE A 195 20.16 -31.84 -2.46
N VAL A 196 19.35 -31.41 -3.42
CA VAL A 196 17.89 -31.66 -3.41
C VAL A 196 17.59 -33.16 -3.39
N ARG A 197 18.33 -33.97 -4.16
CA ARG A 197 18.19 -35.43 -4.16
C ARG A 197 18.63 -36.04 -2.83
N ALA A 198 19.73 -35.57 -2.25
CA ALA A 198 20.20 -36.00 -0.94
C ALA A 198 19.19 -35.66 0.18
N PHE A 199 18.57 -34.48 0.13
CA PHE A 199 17.57 -34.09 1.11
C PHE A 199 16.34 -35.00 1.08
N GLN A 200 15.92 -35.47 -0.10
CA GLN A 200 14.79 -36.40 -0.23
C GLN A 200 15.06 -37.78 0.43
N SER A 201 16.33 -38.20 0.52
CA SER A 201 16.72 -39.45 1.20
C SER A 201 17.05 -39.26 2.68
N PHE A 202 17.43 -38.04 3.08
CA PHE A 202 17.68 -37.67 4.48
C PHE A 202 16.44 -37.91 5.36
N HIS A 203 16.64 -38.24 6.64
CA HIS A 203 15.53 -38.64 7.52
C HIS A 203 14.45 -37.56 7.63
N THR A 204 14.84 -36.28 7.64
CA THR A 204 13.92 -35.14 7.77
C THR A 204 13.08 -34.98 6.51
N GLY A 205 13.69 -35.09 5.33
CA GLY A 205 12.97 -35.08 4.05
C GLY A 205 12.02 -36.27 3.90
N ARG A 206 12.43 -37.47 4.35
CA ARG A 206 11.56 -38.66 4.39
C ARG A 206 10.38 -38.49 5.36
N ALA A 207 10.62 -37.91 6.53
CA ALA A 207 9.59 -37.64 7.53
C ALA A 207 8.54 -36.66 7.01
N ILE A 208 8.99 -35.54 6.43
CA ILE A 208 8.10 -34.54 5.80
C ILE A 208 7.29 -35.17 4.66
N ARG A 209 7.92 -35.95 3.78
CA ARG A 209 7.20 -36.64 2.70
C ARG A 209 6.13 -37.60 3.26
N LYS A 210 6.45 -38.34 4.31
CA LYS A 210 5.50 -39.26 4.96
C LYS A 210 4.34 -38.50 5.59
N GLU A 211 4.60 -37.36 6.24
CA GLU A 211 3.58 -36.52 6.85
C GLU A 211 2.67 -35.89 5.79
N LEU A 212 3.23 -35.35 4.70
CA LEU A 212 2.48 -34.80 3.57
C LEU A 212 1.66 -35.85 2.80
N ALA A 213 2.07 -37.12 2.84
CA ALA A 213 1.34 -38.22 2.22
C ALA A 213 0.06 -38.59 2.98
N VAL A 214 -0.06 -38.23 4.27
CA VAL A 214 -1.26 -38.47 5.06
C VAL A 214 -2.31 -37.41 4.69
N PRO A 215 -3.46 -37.79 4.11
CA PRO A 215 -4.49 -36.83 3.75
C PRO A 215 -5.04 -36.14 5.01
N PHE A 216 -5.16 -34.81 4.96
CA PHE A 216 -5.67 -34.02 6.07
C PHE A 216 -7.14 -34.36 6.36
N ASP A 217 -7.44 -34.71 7.61
CA ASP A 217 -8.79 -35.00 8.08
C ASP A 217 -9.58 -33.71 8.32
N LYS A 218 -10.40 -33.34 7.33
CA LYS A 218 -11.25 -32.15 7.34
C LYS A 218 -12.21 -32.11 8.53
N SER A 219 -12.61 -33.26 9.08
CA SER A 219 -13.56 -33.33 10.20
C SER A 219 -13.01 -32.76 11.51
N LYS A 220 -11.68 -32.73 11.67
CA LYS A 220 -10.98 -32.17 12.83
C LYS A 220 -10.80 -30.65 12.76
N SER A 221 -11.13 -30.03 11.63
CA SER A 221 -10.98 -28.59 11.42
C SER A 221 -12.29 -27.85 11.71
N HIS A 222 -12.21 -26.79 12.51
CA HIS A 222 -13.37 -25.96 12.81
C HIS A 222 -13.79 -25.16 11.55
N PRO A 223 -15.09 -25.10 11.18
CA PRO A 223 -15.55 -24.37 9.99
C PRO A 223 -15.14 -22.88 9.96
N ALA A 224 -14.98 -22.26 11.13
CA ALA A 224 -14.49 -20.88 11.28
C ALA A 224 -12.96 -20.70 11.14
N ALA A 225 -12.21 -21.78 10.87
CA ALA A 225 -10.76 -21.71 10.64
C ALA A 225 -10.40 -20.93 9.36
N LEU A 226 -11.30 -20.97 8.37
CA LEU A 226 -11.19 -20.26 7.12
C LEU A 226 -12.23 -19.14 7.09
N THR A 227 -11.76 -17.92 6.95
CA THR A 227 -12.63 -16.75 6.83
C THR A 227 -13.38 -16.78 5.51
N THR A 228 -14.71 -16.73 5.54
CA THR A 228 -15.55 -16.75 4.33
C THR A 228 -15.82 -15.35 3.77
N THR A 229 -15.76 -14.31 4.58
CA THR A 229 -15.98 -12.93 4.12
C THR A 229 -14.69 -12.27 3.63
N ARG A 230 -14.79 -11.32 2.70
CA ARG A 230 -13.61 -10.64 2.10
C ARG A 230 -13.01 -9.56 3.01
N TYR A 231 -13.83 -8.93 3.84
CA TYR A 231 -13.43 -7.86 4.77
C TYR A 231 -13.74 -8.26 6.22
N GLY A 232 -12.98 -7.71 7.19
CA GLY A 232 -13.09 -8.05 8.62
C GLY A 232 -14.32 -7.46 9.33
N VAL A 233 -14.84 -6.34 8.81
CA VAL A 233 -15.94 -5.56 9.38
C VAL A 233 -16.97 -5.21 8.29
N SER A 234 -18.20 -4.91 8.70
CA SER A 234 -19.28 -4.48 7.80
C SER A 234 -18.96 -3.20 7.04
N GLY A 235 -19.62 -3.03 5.88
CA GLY A 235 -19.39 -1.87 5.00
C GLY A 235 -19.65 -0.51 5.67
N THR A 236 -20.60 -0.44 6.59
CA THR A 236 -20.89 0.76 7.39
C THR A 236 -19.74 1.11 8.35
N GLU A 237 -19.15 0.09 8.97
CA GLU A 237 -17.99 0.28 9.86
C GLU A 237 -16.74 0.68 9.07
N LEU A 238 -16.52 0.08 7.89
CA LEU A 238 -15.45 0.48 6.97
C LEU A 238 -15.55 1.96 6.60
N LEU A 239 -16.76 2.41 6.26
CA LEU A 239 -17.00 3.81 5.91
C LEU A 239 -16.75 4.72 7.12
N LYS A 240 -17.23 4.34 8.30
CA LYS A 240 -17.03 5.10 9.55
C LYS A 240 -15.55 5.23 9.91
N ALA A 241 -14.78 4.15 9.82
CA ALA A 241 -13.35 4.15 10.09
C ALA A 241 -12.59 5.05 9.10
N ASN A 242 -12.89 4.95 7.81
CA ASN A 242 -12.27 5.79 6.78
C ASN A 242 -12.66 7.27 6.90
N ILE A 243 -13.91 7.58 7.26
CA ILE A 243 -14.34 8.96 7.58
C ILE A 243 -13.54 9.51 8.77
N GLY A 244 -13.43 8.75 9.86
CA GLY A 244 -12.67 9.17 11.04
C GLY A 244 -11.20 9.45 10.70
N ARG A 245 -10.57 8.57 9.93
CA ARG A 245 -9.19 8.73 9.45
C ARG A 245 -9.03 9.96 8.56
N GLU A 246 -9.92 10.16 7.58
CA GLU A 246 -9.80 11.31 6.67
C GLU A 246 -10.02 12.64 7.39
N ILE A 247 -10.96 12.72 8.35
CA ILE A 247 -11.12 13.91 9.21
C ILE A 247 -9.84 14.20 10.00
N LEU A 248 -9.22 13.17 10.59
CA LEU A 248 -7.97 13.32 11.34
C LEU A 248 -6.84 13.85 10.45
N LEU A 249 -6.67 13.26 9.26
CA LEU A 249 -5.68 13.71 8.27
C LEU A 249 -5.95 15.13 7.79
N MET A 250 -7.22 15.49 7.55
CA MET A 250 -7.61 16.85 7.17
C MET A 250 -7.30 17.87 8.28
N LYS A 251 -7.52 17.52 9.55
CA LYS A 251 -7.20 18.38 10.69
C LYS A 251 -5.68 18.62 10.81
N ARG A 252 -4.89 17.56 10.66
CA ARG A 252 -3.42 17.63 10.73
C ARG A 252 -2.80 18.34 9.52
N ASN A 253 -3.44 18.22 8.35
CA ASN A 253 -3.06 18.95 7.15
C ASN A 253 -3.87 20.24 6.93
N SER A 254 -4.43 20.82 8.00
CA SER A 254 -5.31 21.99 7.93
C SER A 254 -4.60 23.21 7.32
N PHE A 255 -3.29 23.33 7.51
CA PHE A 255 -2.46 24.38 6.91
C PHE A 255 -2.61 24.46 5.38
N VAL A 256 -2.63 23.32 4.68
CA VAL A 256 -2.76 23.30 3.22
C VAL A 256 -4.14 23.81 2.78
N TYR A 257 -5.21 23.44 3.48
CA TYR A 257 -6.56 23.92 3.18
C TYR A 257 -6.73 25.41 3.50
N MET A 258 -6.13 25.87 4.60
CA MET A 258 -6.13 27.29 4.97
C MET A 258 -5.37 28.14 3.94
N PHE A 259 -4.17 27.69 3.54
CA PHE A 259 -3.38 28.37 2.52
C PHE A 259 -4.11 28.45 1.17
N ARG A 260 -4.75 27.35 0.74
CA ARG A 260 -5.58 27.31 -0.47
C ARG A 260 -6.74 28.32 -0.41
N THR A 261 -7.44 28.38 0.71
CA THR A 261 -8.54 29.34 0.93
C THR A 261 -8.02 30.78 0.87
N PHE A 262 -6.89 31.05 1.52
CA PHE A 262 -6.25 32.36 1.48
C PHE A 262 -5.80 32.76 0.06
N GLN A 263 -5.19 31.84 -0.69
CA GLN A 263 -4.80 32.06 -2.08
C GLN A 263 -6.01 32.44 -2.94
N LEU A 264 -7.15 31.75 -2.78
CA LEU A 264 -8.36 32.07 -3.53
C LEU A 264 -8.94 33.44 -3.15
N ILE A 265 -8.91 33.80 -1.87
CA ILE A 265 -9.31 35.13 -1.41
C ILE A 265 -8.39 36.21 -2.00
N LEU A 266 -7.08 36.02 -2.00
CA LEU A 266 -6.13 36.94 -2.65
C LEU A 266 -6.44 37.11 -4.14
N MET A 267 -6.68 36.01 -4.86
CA MET A 267 -7.09 36.06 -6.26
C MET A 267 -8.43 36.77 -6.46
N SER A 268 -9.35 36.68 -5.51
CA SER A 268 -10.63 37.40 -5.55
C SER A 268 -10.43 38.93 -5.45
N PHE A 269 -9.48 39.39 -4.63
CA PHE A 269 -9.12 40.82 -4.56
C PHE A 269 -8.51 41.33 -5.85
N ILE A 270 -7.62 40.54 -6.48
CA ILE A 270 -7.04 40.88 -7.79
C ILE A 270 -8.14 40.95 -8.85
N ALA A 271 -9.07 39.99 -8.86
CA ALA A 271 -10.19 39.98 -9.79
C ALA A 271 -11.08 41.23 -9.59
N MET A 272 -11.37 41.56 -8.34
CA MET A 272 -12.19 42.70 -7.92
C MET A 272 -11.62 44.04 -8.39
N THR A 273 -10.31 44.24 -8.26
CA THR A 273 -9.65 45.49 -8.68
C THR A 273 -9.53 45.59 -10.20
N LEU A 274 -9.32 44.46 -10.88
CA LEU A 274 -9.24 44.42 -12.35
C LEU A 274 -10.59 44.72 -13.02
N PHE A 275 -11.67 44.12 -12.52
CA PHE A 275 -13.02 44.25 -13.08
C PHE A 275 -13.89 45.20 -12.25
N PHE A 276 -13.37 46.36 -11.90
CA PHE A 276 -14.06 47.27 -11.00
C PHE A 276 -15.26 47.97 -11.68
N ARG A 277 -16.44 47.97 -11.02
CA ARG A 277 -17.71 48.43 -11.60
C ARG A 277 -17.68 49.84 -12.23
N THR A 278 -16.86 50.77 -11.73
CA THR A 278 -16.86 52.16 -12.23
C THR A 278 -16.27 52.27 -13.64
N LYS A 279 -15.50 51.27 -14.09
CA LYS A 279 -14.94 51.19 -15.43
C LYS A 279 -15.77 50.31 -16.37
N MET A 280 -16.76 49.59 -15.85
CA MET A 280 -17.59 48.64 -16.61
C MET A 280 -18.99 49.23 -16.85
N LYS A 281 -19.22 49.79 -18.04
CA LYS A 281 -20.51 50.38 -18.44
C LYS A 281 -21.43 49.34 -19.11
N ARG A 282 -22.75 49.57 -19.06
CA ARG A 282 -23.79 48.69 -19.66
C ARG A 282 -24.55 49.39 -20.79
N ASP A 283 -23.80 49.87 -21.78
CA ASP A 283 -24.27 50.73 -22.87
C ASP A 283 -23.99 50.14 -24.27
N SER A 284 -23.15 49.11 -24.38
CA SER A 284 -22.79 48.49 -25.66
C SER A 284 -22.55 46.99 -25.55
N VAL A 285 -22.67 46.30 -26.70
CA VAL A 285 -22.33 44.86 -26.82
C VAL A 285 -20.86 44.61 -26.48
N THR A 286 -19.98 45.54 -26.86
CA THR A 286 -18.54 45.49 -26.55
C THR A 286 -18.28 45.47 -25.05
N ASN A 287 -18.97 46.33 -24.29
CA ASN A 287 -18.83 46.37 -22.84
C ASN A 287 -19.48 45.15 -22.16
N GLY A 288 -20.55 44.59 -22.74
CA GLY A 288 -21.06 43.27 -22.37
C GLY A 288 -20.00 42.17 -22.50
N GLY A 289 -19.12 42.26 -23.50
CA GLY A 289 -17.95 41.38 -23.63
C GLY A 289 -16.98 41.43 -22.45
N ILE A 290 -16.82 42.59 -21.79
CA ILE A 290 -15.95 42.74 -20.60
C ILE A 290 -16.57 42.00 -19.41
N TYR A 291 -17.88 42.13 -19.20
CA TYR A 291 -18.62 41.37 -18.18
C TYR A 291 -18.51 39.86 -18.40
N MET A 292 -18.65 39.42 -19.65
CA MET A 292 -18.46 38.01 -19.99
C MET A 292 -17.02 37.53 -19.73
N GLY A 293 -16.04 38.40 -19.97
CA GLY A 293 -14.63 38.14 -19.62
C GLY A 293 -14.40 37.99 -18.12
N ALA A 294 -15.05 38.83 -17.30
CA ALA A 294 -15.02 38.72 -15.84
C ALA A 294 -15.62 37.38 -15.36
N LEU A 295 -16.77 36.98 -15.93
CA LEU A 295 -17.39 35.68 -15.64
C LEU A 295 -16.49 34.51 -16.01
N PHE A 296 -15.91 34.53 -17.22
CA PHE A 296 -14.99 33.51 -17.69
C PHE A 296 -13.75 33.41 -16.80
N PHE A 297 -13.18 34.56 -16.40
CA PHE A 297 -12.07 34.62 -15.46
C PHE A 297 -12.43 33.98 -14.12
N GLY A 298 -13.62 34.27 -13.57
CA GLY A 298 -14.08 33.65 -12.33
C GLY A 298 -14.25 32.14 -12.44
N VAL A 299 -14.86 31.67 -13.53
CA VAL A 299 -15.01 30.23 -13.81
C VAL A 299 -13.64 29.55 -13.90
N LEU A 300 -12.67 30.16 -14.61
CA LEU A 300 -11.30 29.66 -14.69
C LEU A 300 -10.61 29.62 -13.32
N MET A 301 -10.72 30.67 -12.51
CA MET A 301 -10.09 30.70 -11.19
C MET A 301 -10.60 29.60 -10.27
N ILE A 302 -11.91 29.36 -10.26
CA ILE A 302 -12.50 28.25 -9.50
C ILE A 302 -12.06 26.88 -10.05
N MET A 303 -11.95 26.74 -11.37
CA MET A 303 -11.45 25.52 -12.00
C MET A 303 -9.98 25.24 -11.63
N PHE A 304 -9.11 26.24 -11.69
CA PHE A 304 -7.71 26.13 -11.30
C PHE A 304 -7.53 25.78 -9.82
N ASN A 305 -8.38 26.29 -8.94
CA ASN A 305 -8.36 25.93 -7.52
C ASN A 305 -8.51 24.40 -7.31
N GLY A 306 -9.30 23.74 -8.16
CA GLY A 306 -9.44 22.28 -8.16
C GLY A 306 -8.15 21.53 -8.50
N PHE A 307 -7.18 22.15 -9.21
CA PHE A 307 -5.92 21.52 -9.61
C PHE A 307 -5.09 21.04 -8.41
N SER A 308 -5.19 21.75 -7.28
CA SER A 308 -4.50 21.39 -6.02
C SER A 308 -4.86 19.99 -5.50
N GLU A 309 -6.03 19.46 -5.86
CA GLU A 309 -6.48 18.11 -5.48
C GLU A 309 -5.64 17.00 -6.11
N LEU A 310 -5.01 17.27 -7.26
CA LEU A 310 -4.19 16.31 -7.97
C LEU A 310 -3.02 15.85 -7.10
N ALA A 311 -2.25 16.81 -6.57
CA ALA A 311 -1.07 16.52 -5.78
C ALA A 311 -1.43 15.80 -4.46
N LEU A 312 -2.47 16.29 -3.78
CA LEU A 312 -2.98 15.67 -2.55
C LEU A 312 -3.45 14.23 -2.76
N THR A 313 -4.05 13.94 -3.91
CA THR A 313 -4.51 12.58 -4.24
C THR A 313 -3.32 11.66 -4.49
N VAL A 314 -2.40 12.05 -5.37
CA VAL A 314 -1.23 11.23 -5.75
C VAL A 314 -0.39 10.87 -4.53
N PHE A 315 -0.21 11.81 -3.59
CA PHE A 315 0.55 11.57 -2.36
C PHE A 315 -0.07 10.47 -1.46
N LYS A 316 -1.40 10.33 -1.44
CA LYS A 316 -2.11 9.32 -0.62
C LYS A 316 -2.16 7.93 -1.26
N LEU A 317 -1.92 7.82 -2.57
CA LEU A 317 -2.11 6.57 -3.32
C LEU A 317 -1.25 5.38 -2.85
N PRO A 318 0.05 5.54 -2.51
CA PRO A 318 0.87 4.40 -2.09
C PRO A 318 0.30 3.68 -0.86
N VAL A 319 -0.12 4.45 0.16
CA VAL A 319 -0.74 3.92 1.38
C VAL A 319 -2.08 3.25 1.05
N PHE A 320 -2.88 3.86 0.19
CA PHE A 320 -4.14 3.29 -0.27
C PHE A 320 -3.94 1.93 -0.96
N PHE A 321 -2.98 1.82 -1.89
CA PHE A 321 -2.73 0.58 -2.61
C PHE A 321 -2.22 -0.52 -1.67
N LYS A 322 -1.31 -0.20 -0.74
CA LYS A 322 -0.86 -1.14 0.31
C LYS A 322 -2.06 -1.70 1.08
N GLN A 323 -2.93 -0.83 1.60
CA GLN A 323 -4.07 -1.25 2.42
C GLN A 323 -5.14 -2.01 1.62
N ARG A 324 -5.42 -1.57 0.39
CA ARG A 324 -6.35 -2.25 -0.52
C ARG A 324 -5.87 -3.67 -0.85
N ASP A 325 -4.60 -3.82 -1.18
CA ASP A 325 -4.01 -5.10 -1.58
C ASP A 325 -3.92 -6.09 -0.41
N LEU A 326 -3.81 -5.57 0.82
CA LEU A 326 -3.96 -6.33 2.07
C LEU A 326 -5.42 -6.57 2.51
N LEU A 327 -6.40 -6.20 1.67
CA LEU A 327 -7.84 -6.35 1.92
C LEU A 327 -8.35 -5.65 3.19
N PHE A 328 -7.76 -4.50 3.55
CA PHE A 328 -8.23 -3.69 4.69
C PHE A 328 -9.59 -3.06 4.38
N TYR A 329 -9.76 -2.51 3.18
CA TYR A 329 -11.02 -1.93 2.70
C TYR A 329 -11.08 -1.87 1.16
N PRO A 330 -12.29 -1.82 0.55
CA PRO A 330 -12.47 -1.61 -0.88
C PRO A 330 -12.28 -0.15 -1.30
N ALA A 331 -12.05 0.11 -2.59
CA ALA A 331 -11.80 1.46 -3.11
C ALA A 331 -12.91 2.47 -2.77
N TRP A 332 -14.18 2.08 -2.84
CA TRP A 332 -15.31 2.96 -2.55
C TRP A 332 -15.32 3.49 -1.11
N ALA A 333 -14.81 2.70 -0.15
CA ALA A 333 -14.76 3.09 1.25
C ALA A 333 -13.74 4.22 1.50
N TYR A 334 -12.78 4.39 0.58
CA TYR A 334 -11.83 5.51 0.57
C TYR A 334 -12.32 6.68 -0.28
N THR A 335 -12.85 6.42 -1.48
CA THR A 335 -13.21 7.50 -2.42
C THR A 335 -14.41 8.31 -1.96
N ILE A 336 -15.44 7.67 -1.37
CA ILE A 336 -16.65 8.37 -0.91
C ILE A 336 -16.33 9.39 0.20
N PRO A 337 -15.64 9.04 1.30
CA PRO A 337 -15.26 10.02 2.32
C PRO A 337 -14.38 11.14 1.77
N SER A 338 -13.43 10.81 0.89
CA SER A 338 -12.52 11.79 0.28
C SER A 338 -13.24 12.87 -0.56
N TRP A 339 -14.44 12.55 -1.07
CA TRP A 339 -15.27 13.50 -1.79
C TRP A 339 -16.21 14.27 -0.86
N ILE A 340 -16.99 13.57 -0.03
CA ILE A 340 -18.05 14.17 0.79
C ILE A 340 -17.47 15.16 1.81
N LEU A 341 -16.36 14.80 2.47
CA LEU A 341 -15.75 15.64 3.51
C LEU A 341 -15.20 16.98 2.98
N LYS A 342 -14.97 17.09 1.66
CA LYS A 342 -14.49 18.33 1.04
C LYS A 342 -15.63 19.28 0.67
N ILE A 343 -16.88 18.81 0.64
CA ILE A 343 -18.03 19.66 0.28
C ILE A 343 -18.11 20.90 1.19
N PRO A 344 -18.08 20.81 2.54
CA PRO A 344 -18.13 21.99 3.41
C PRO A 344 -17.01 23.00 3.15
N ILE A 345 -15.79 22.54 2.84
CA ILE A 345 -14.66 23.42 2.52
C ILE A 345 -14.94 24.19 1.23
N THR A 346 -15.51 23.54 0.21
CA THR A 346 -15.86 24.24 -1.03
C THR A 346 -16.91 25.33 -0.86
N PHE A 347 -17.83 25.20 0.11
CA PHE A 347 -18.78 26.27 0.45
C PHE A 347 -18.06 27.52 0.93
N VAL A 348 -17.05 27.37 1.78
CA VAL A 348 -16.23 28.48 2.30
C VAL A 348 -15.37 29.10 1.20
N GLU A 349 -14.65 28.28 0.43
CA GLU A 349 -13.77 28.74 -0.66
C GLU A 349 -14.53 29.54 -1.73
N VAL A 350 -15.59 28.94 -2.29
CA VAL A 350 -16.38 29.59 -3.34
C VAL A 350 -17.17 30.76 -2.75
N GLY A 351 -17.62 30.65 -1.50
CA GLY A 351 -18.34 31.70 -0.80
C GLY A 351 -17.50 32.96 -0.74
N GLY A 352 -16.28 32.85 -0.20
CA GLY A 352 -15.34 33.96 -0.14
C GLY A 352 -15.13 34.64 -1.49
N TYR A 353 -14.91 33.85 -2.55
CA TYR A 353 -14.73 34.41 -3.89
C TYR A 353 -15.97 35.18 -4.38
N VAL A 354 -17.16 34.58 -4.31
CA VAL A 354 -18.39 35.16 -4.87
C VAL A 354 -18.85 36.36 -4.04
N PHE A 355 -18.81 36.29 -2.71
CA PHE A 355 -19.21 37.40 -1.84
C PHE A 355 -18.33 38.65 -2.03
N ILE A 356 -17.01 38.48 -2.22
CA ILE A 356 -16.08 39.59 -2.43
C ILE A 356 -16.26 40.21 -3.82
N THR A 357 -16.41 39.38 -4.85
CA THR A 357 -16.35 39.85 -6.24
C THR A 357 -17.69 40.34 -6.78
N TYR A 358 -18.83 39.74 -6.40
CA TYR A 358 -20.06 39.86 -7.16
C TYR A 358 -20.58 41.30 -7.30
N TYR A 359 -20.82 41.96 -6.17
CA TYR A 359 -21.36 43.32 -6.15
C TYR A 359 -20.32 44.38 -6.52
N VAL A 360 -19.03 44.09 -6.30
CA VAL A 360 -17.95 45.05 -6.58
C VAL A 360 -17.62 45.09 -8.07
N MET A 361 -17.70 43.95 -8.76
CA MET A 361 -17.64 43.88 -10.22
C MET A 361 -18.87 44.48 -10.89
N GLY A 362 -19.98 44.57 -10.14
CA GLY A 362 -21.22 45.18 -10.60
C GLY A 362 -22.01 44.25 -11.52
N PHE A 363 -22.12 42.96 -11.17
CA PHE A 363 -23.11 42.05 -11.75
C PHE A 363 -24.55 42.47 -11.40
N ASP A 364 -25.56 41.77 -11.92
CA ASP A 364 -26.96 42.10 -11.65
C ASP A 364 -27.25 42.08 -10.13
N PRO A 365 -27.87 43.12 -9.53
CA PRO A 365 -28.01 43.21 -8.08
C PRO A 365 -29.04 42.23 -7.50
N ASN A 366 -29.78 41.48 -8.32
CA ASN A 366 -30.81 40.55 -7.86
C ASN A 366 -30.22 39.40 -7.02
N VAL A 367 -30.69 39.29 -5.77
CA VAL A 367 -30.26 38.27 -4.80
C VAL A 367 -30.45 36.84 -5.33
N GLY A 368 -31.52 36.59 -6.10
CA GLY A 368 -31.74 35.28 -6.72
C GLY A 368 -30.67 34.91 -7.73
N ARG A 369 -30.13 35.87 -8.49
CA ARG A 369 -29.05 35.64 -9.47
C ARG A 369 -27.70 35.49 -8.79
N PHE A 370 -27.49 36.20 -7.68
CA PHE A 370 -26.35 35.99 -6.80
C PHE A 370 -26.28 34.53 -6.33
N PHE A 371 -27.37 34.00 -5.75
CA PHE A 371 -27.38 32.60 -5.29
C PHE A 371 -27.28 31.60 -6.44
N LYS A 372 -27.85 31.90 -7.61
CA LYS A 372 -27.68 31.07 -8.81
C LYS A 372 -26.23 31.02 -9.28
N GLN A 373 -25.51 32.14 -9.25
CA GLN A 373 -24.08 32.17 -9.58
C GLN A 373 -23.25 31.43 -8.53
N TYR A 374 -23.55 31.63 -7.24
CA TYR A 374 -22.89 30.92 -6.16
C TYR A 374 -23.05 29.39 -6.29
N LEU A 375 -24.28 28.91 -6.49
CA LEU A 375 -24.57 27.48 -6.67
C LEU A 375 -23.85 26.90 -7.89
N LEU A 376 -23.81 27.63 -9.01
CA LEU A 376 -23.11 27.18 -10.20
C LEU A 376 -21.59 27.12 -9.97
N MET A 377 -20.99 28.11 -9.30
CA MET A 377 -19.57 28.10 -8.95
C MET A 377 -19.21 26.96 -7.99
N LEU A 378 -20.10 26.60 -7.05
CA LEU A 378 -19.93 25.42 -6.20
C LEU A 378 -19.87 24.14 -7.02
N ALA A 379 -20.80 23.98 -7.98
CA ALA A 379 -20.84 22.83 -8.86
C ALA A 379 -19.59 22.75 -9.76
N ILE A 380 -19.08 23.89 -10.24
CA ILE A 380 -17.83 23.96 -11.02
C ILE A 380 -16.63 23.54 -10.16
N ASN A 381 -16.52 24.02 -8.90
CA ASN A 381 -15.43 23.62 -8.00
C ASN A 381 -15.46 22.10 -7.75
N GLN A 382 -16.64 21.55 -7.45
CA GLN A 382 -16.80 20.10 -7.24
C GLN A 382 -16.43 19.27 -8.48
N MET A 383 -16.87 19.73 -9.65
CA MET A 383 -16.52 19.11 -10.93
C MET A 383 -15.01 19.14 -11.15
N ALA A 384 -14.37 20.31 -11.02
CA ALA A 384 -12.93 20.47 -11.21
C ALA A 384 -12.14 19.59 -10.24
N ALA A 385 -12.53 19.60 -8.96
CA ALA A 385 -11.90 18.78 -7.93
C ALA A 385 -12.03 17.28 -8.24
N SER A 386 -13.20 16.82 -8.71
CA SER A 386 -13.41 15.42 -9.10
C SER A 386 -12.58 15.00 -10.33
N LEU A 387 -12.45 15.88 -11.32
CA LEU A 387 -11.61 15.68 -12.50
C LEU A 387 -10.15 15.47 -12.11
N PHE A 388 -9.59 16.36 -11.29
CA PHE A 388 -8.18 16.29 -10.91
C PHE A 388 -7.87 15.12 -9.95
N ARG A 389 -8.82 14.72 -9.09
CA ARG A 389 -8.72 13.46 -8.33
C ARG A 389 -8.69 12.25 -9.26
N PHE A 390 -9.57 12.21 -10.26
CA PHE A 390 -9.60 11.13 -11.25
C PHE A 390 -8.28 11.05 -12.01
N ILE A 391 -7.75 12.16 -12.52
CA ILE A 391 -6.47 12.20 -13.23
C ILE A 391 -5.34 11.72 -12.32
N GLY A 392 -5.29 12.19 -11.07
CA GLY A 392 -4.31 11.73 -10.07
C GLY A 392 -4.39 10.22 -9.83
N GLY A 393 -5.61 9.68 -9.66
CA GLY A 393 -5.85 8.24 -9.47
C GLY A 393 -5.54 7.37 -10.67
N ALA A 394 -5.77 7.86 -11.89
CA ALA A 394 -5.48 7.14 -13.13
C ALA A 394 -3.97 7.14 -13.45
N ALA A 395 -3.34 8.31 -13.34
CA ALA A 395 -1.92 8.49 -13.62
C ALA A 395 -1.02 7.83 -12.56
N ARG A 396 -1.42 7.86 -11.28
CA ARG A 396 -0.71 7.26 -10.12
C ARG A 396 0.70 7.80 -9.85
N ASN A 397 1.28 8.59 -10.75
CA ASN A 397 2.58 9.23 -10.65
C ASN A 397 2.41 10.75 -10.81
N MET A 398 3.12 11.54 -9.99
CA MET A 398 2.98 13.00 -9.96
C MET A 398 3.35 13.66 -11.29
N ILE A 399 4.44 13.22 -11.92
CA ILE A 399 4.94 13.82 -13.17
C ILE A 399 3.92 13.58 -14.28
N VAL A 400 3.48 12.33 -14.43
CA VAL A 400 2.49 11.93 -15.42
C VAL A 400 1.16 12.66 -15.18
N ALA A 401 0.70 12.72 -13.92
CA ALA A 401 -0.52 13.41 -13.55
C ALA A 401 -0.50 14.90 -13.91
N ASN A 402 0.60 15.61 -13.61
CA ASN A 402 0.73 17.04 -13.92
C ASN A 402 0.68 17.33 -15.42
N VAL A 403 1.32 16.49 -16.24
CA VAL A 403 1.30 16.63 -17.72
C VAL A 403 -0.12 16.47 -18.25
N PHE A 404 -0.81 15.39 -17.86
CA PHE A 404 -2.18 15.15 -18.31
C PHE A 404 -3.17 16.21 -17.81
N ALA A 405 -3.04 16.65 -16.56
CA ALA A 405 -3.91 17.65 -15.97
C ALA A 405 -3.75 19.03 -16.65
N SER A 406 -2.52 19.45 -16.91
CA SER A 406 -2.24 20.71 -17.60
C SER A 406 -2.77 20.68 -19.04
N PHE A 407 -2.59 19.55 -19.73
CA PHE A 407 -3.12 19.36 -21.08
C PHE A 407 -4.66 19.37 -21.12
N MET A 408 -5.32 18.68 -20.19
CA MET A 408 -6.79 18.66 -20.11
C MET A 408 -7.36 20.04 -19.76
N LEU A 409 -6.71 20.78 -18.87
CA LEU A 409 -7.12 22.14 -18.53
C LEU A 409 -7.01 23.08 -19.74
N LEU A 410 -5.93 22.97 -20.53
CA LEU A 410 -5.78 23.73 -21.78
C LEU A 410 -6.91 23.42 -22.77
N ILE A 411 -7.21 22.14 -22.98
CA ILE A 411 -8.29 21.71 -23.88
C ILE A 411 -9.63 22.30 -23.45
N PHE A 412 -9.98 22.17 -22.16
CA PHE A 412 -11.25 22.67 -21.64
C PHE A 412 -11.34 24.19 -21.67
N MET A 413 -10.22 24.89 -21.44
CA MET A 413 -10.14 26.34 -21.57
C MET A 413 -10.41 26.82 -23.01
N VAL A 414 -9.78 26.19 -24.01
CA VAL A 414 -9.97 26.54 -25.43
C VAL A 414 -11.39 26.20 -25.91
N LEU A 415 -11.89 25.02 -25.52
CA LEU A 415 -13.20 24.51 -25.95
C LEU A 415 -14.37 24.97 -25.07
N GLY A 416 -14.12 25.86 -24.10
CA GLY A 416 -15.15 26.39 -23.19
C GLY A 416 -16.12 27.41 -23.82
N GLY A 417 -15.96 27.74 -25.11
CA GLY A 417 -16.87 28.63 -25.85
C GLY A 417 -16.60 30.12 -25.71
N PHE A 418 -15.70 30.53 -24.80
CA PHE A 418 -15.30 31.93 -24.65
C PHE A 418 -14.14 32.32 -25.58
N ILE A 419 -13.06 31.54 -25.59
CA ILE A 419 -11.88 31.78 -26.45
C ILE A 419 -12.23 31.50 -27.91
N LEU A 420 -12.77 30.30 -28.16
CA LEU A 420 -13.24 29.89 -29.47
C LEU A 420 -14.77 29.85 -29.48
N VAL A 421 -15.37 30.79 -30.20
CA VAL A 421 -16.82 30.85 -30.40
C VAL A 421 -17.28 29.59 -31.15
N ARG A 422 -18.38 28.99 -30.70
CA ARG A 422 -18.94 27.74 -31.24
C ARG A 422 -19.06 27.73 -32.76
N GLU A 423 -19.56 28.81 -33.35
CA GLU A 423 -19.78 28.92 -34.80
C GLU A 423 -18.48 28.93 -35.61
N LYS A 424 -17.36 29.30 -34.98
CA LYS A 424 -16.03 29.29 -35.60
C LYS A 424 -15.33 27.93 -35.47
N VAL A 425 -15.85 27.02 -34.65
CA VAL A 425 -15.33 25.66 -34.53
C VAL A 425 -15.69 24.88 -35.79
N LYS A 426 -14.68 24.25 -36.42
CA LYS A 426 -14.90 23.40 -37.61
C LYS A 426 -15.83 22.23 -37.27
N LYS A 427 -16.72 21.87 -38.20
CA LYS A 427 -17.76 20.83 -38.00
C LYS A 427 -17.19 19.48 -37.53
N TRP A 428 -16.01 19.07 -37.99
CA TRP A 428 -15.38 17.80 -37.59
C TRP A 428 -14.81 17.81 -36.16
N TRP A 429 -14.59 18.99 -35.57
CA TRP A 429 -14.02 19.16 -34.22
C TRP A 429 -15.06 19.63 -33.18
N ILE A 430 -16.30 19.87 -33.61
CA ILE A 430 -17.37 20.41 -32.76
C ILE A 430 -17.71 19.50 -31.56
N TRP A 431 -17.45 18.19 -31.66
CA TRP A 431 -17.66 17.25 -30.56
C TRP A 431 -16.84 17.63 -29.32
N GLY A 432 -15.65 18.20 -29.50
CA GLY A 432 -14.82 18.66 -28.38
C GLY A 432 -15.48 19.78 -27.57
N TYR A 433 -16.21 20.67 -28.24
CA TYR A 433 -17.03 21.69 -27.57
C TYR A 433 -18.14 21.07 -26.72
N TRP A 434 -18.79 20.01 -27.22
CA TRP A 434 -19.88 19.32 -26.50
C TRP A 434 -19.43 18.44 -25.34
N ILE A 435 -18.20 17.95 -25.37
CA ILE A 435 -17.58 17.18 -24.26
C ILE A 435 -17.02 18.10 -23.19
N SER A 436 -16.67 19.35 -23.51
CA SER A 436 -16.05 20.26 -22.54
C SER A 436 -17.03 20.61 -21.40
N PRO A 437 -16.70 20.31 -20.13
CA PRO A 437 -17.52 20.77 -19.01
C PRO A 437 -17.55 22.30 -18.91
N LEU A 438 -16.46 22.97 -19.32
CA LEU A 438 -16.36 24.42 -19.26
C LEU A 438 -17.35 25.13 -20.19
N MET A 439 -17.74 24.49 -21.29
CA MET A 439 -18.76 25.02 -22.21
C MET A 439 -20.11 25.19 -21.50
N TYR A 440 -20.54 24.17 -20.77
CA TYR A 440 -21.79 24.19 -20.02
C TYR A 440 -21.74 25.20 -18.87
N ALA A 441 -20.60 25.28 -18.18
CA ALA A 441 -20.36 26.27 -17.13
C ALA A 441 -20.44 27.71 -17.66
N GLN A 442 -19.74 27.99 -18.77
CA GLN A 442 -19.71 29.32 -19.39
C GLN A 442 -21.08 29.73 -19.92
N ASN A 443 -21.82 28.82 -20.56
CA ASN A 443 -23.17 29.10 -21.03
C ASN A 443 -24.11 29.40 -19.85
N ALA A 444 -24.09 28.59 -18.78
CA ALA A 444 -24.96 28.77 -17.63
C ALA A 444 -24.67 30.07 -16.86
N ILE A 445 -23.40 30.41 -16.65
CA ILE A 445 -23.05 31.64 -15.92
C ILE A 445 -23.37 32.89 -16.74
N SER A 446 -23.16 32.84 -18.07
CA SER A 446 -23.48 33.95 -18.97
C SER A 446 -24.98 34.19 -19.04
N VAL A 447 -25.78 33.13 -19.18
CA VAL A 447 -27.25 33.21 -19.18
C VAL A 447 -27.76 33.75 -17.84
N ASN A 448 -27.16 33.36 -16.70
CA ASN A 448 -27.56 33.89 -15.41
C ASN A 448 -27.33 35.41 -15.27
N GLU A 449 -26.27 35.96 -15.86
CA GLU A 449 -26.01 37.41 -15.80
C GLU A 449 -26.80 38.19 -16.84
N PHE A 450 -26.74 37.81 -18.11
CA PHE A 450 -27.27 38.63 -19.22
C PHE A 450 -28.79 38.60 -19.35
N PHE A 451 -29.49 37.69 -18.68
CA PHE A 451 -30.94 37.80 -18.53
C PHE A 451 -31.37 38.73 -17.39
N GLY A 452 -30.42 39.37 -16.68
CA GLY A 452 -30.67 40.25 -15.54
C GLY A 452 -31.38 41.54 -15.91
N HIS A 453 -32.11 42.13 -14.95
CA HIS A 453 -32.80 43.40 -15.14
C HIS A 453 -31.86 44.54 -15.54
N SER A 454 -30.61 44.43 -15.12
CA SER A 454 -29.50 45.28 -15.53
C SER A 454 -29.23 45.34 -17.04
N TRP A 455 -29.65 44.31 -17.77
CA TRP A 455 -29.40 44.10 -19.20
C TRP A 455 -30.68 44.18 -20.05
N ASP A 456 -31.84 44.45 -19.43
CA ASP A 456 -33.15 44.61 -20.06
C ASP A 456 -33.31 45.99 -20.75
N LYS A 457 -32.26 46.47 -21.42
CA LYS A 457 -32.28 47.70 -22.21
C LYS A 457 -32.33 47.37 -23.70
N ILE A 458 -33.17 48.08 -24.45
CA ILE A 458 -33.22 47.97 -25.91
C ILE A 458 -32.43 49.16 -26.48
N LEU A 459 -31.27 48.90 -27.07
CA LEU A 459 -30.39 49.96 -27.60
C LEU A 459 -30.93 50.59 -28.89
N ASN A 460 -31.54 49.79 -29.77
CA ASN A 460 -32.07 50.21 -31.07
C ASN A 460 -33.43 49.55 -31.34
N SER A 461 -34.53 50.18 -30.94
CA SER A 461 -35.90 49.68 -31.21
C SER A 461 -36.24 49.55 -32.70
N THR A 462 -35.45 50.14 -33.59
CA THR A 462 -35.62 50.09 -35.06
C THR A 462 -34.90 48.92 -35.74
N ALA A 463 -33.92 48.27 -35.09
CA ALA A 463 -33.12 47.20 -35.68
C ALA A 463 -33.45 45.80 -35.13
N SER A 464 -33.89 45.71 -33.86
CA SER A 464 -34.32 44.46 -33.23
C SER A 464 -35.08 44.76 -31.93
N ASN A 465 -36.15 44.00 -31.64
CA ASN A 465 -36.87 44.06 -30.35
C ASN A 465 -36.17 43.25 -29.23
N GLU A 466 -34.88 42.94 -29.37
CA GLU A 466 -34.15 42.09 -28.42
C GLU A 466 -33.45 42.92 -27.34
N THR A 467 -33.38 42.38 -26.12
CA THR A 467 -32.63 43.02 -25.03
C THR A 467 -31.13 43.00 -25.29
N LEU A 468 -30.42 43.99 -24.75
CA LEU A 468 -28.96 44.10 -24.85
C LEU A 468 -28.27 42.80 -24.41
N GLY A 469 -28.76 42.17 -23.34
CA GLY A 469 -28.24 40.89 -22.87
C GLY A 469 -28.33 39.77 -23.90
N VAL A 470 -29.46 39.63 -24.60
CA VAL A 470 -29.64 38.62 -25.65
C VAL A 470 -28.73 38.90 -26.85
N GLN A 471 -28.56 40.17 -27.23
CA GLN A 471 -27.62 40.56 -28.29
C GLN A 471 -26.17 40.19 -27.93
N VAL A 472 -25.75 40.39 -26.68
CA VAL A 472 -24.41 39.99 -26.20
C VAL A 472 -24.22 38.48 -26.27
N LEU A 473 -25.21 37.69 -25.82
CA LEU A 473 -25.16 36.23 -25.85
C LEU A 473 -25.03 35.71 -27.29
N LYS A 474 -25.84 36.21 -28.21
CA LYS A 474 -25.79 35.83 -29.63
C LYS A 474 -24.47 36.22 -30.29
N TYR A 475 -23.99 37.44 -30.05
CA TYR A 475 -22.71 37.91 -30.59
C TYR A 475 -21.53 37.02 -30.16
N ARG A 476 -21.60 36.43 -28.96
CA ARG A 476 -20.58 35.53 -28.41
C ARG A 476 -20.87 34.05 -28.67
N GLY A 477 -21.92 33.72 -29.43
CA GLY A 477 -22.30 32.35 -29.77
C GLY A 477 -22.76 31.51 -28.58
N VAL A 478 -23.26 32.14 -27.51
CA VAL A 478 -23.89 31.49 -26.37
C VAL A 478 -25.39 31.35 -26.62
N PHE A 479 -25.95 30.22 -26.19
CA PHE A 479 -27.36 29.94 -26.38
C PHE A 479 -28.25 30.90 -25.56
N PRO A 480 -29.11 31.69 -26.21
CA PRO A 480 -29.91 32.72 -25.55
C PRO A 480 -31.21 32.15 -24.96
N GLU A 481 -31.16 31.00 -24.28
CA GLU A 481 -32.35 30.42 -23.63
C GLU A 481 -32.11 30.20 -22.13
N ALA A 482 -33.07 30.62 -21.29
CA ALA A 482 -32.95 30.54 -19.82
C ALA A 482 -32.75 29.10 -19.29
N LYS A 483 -33.21 28.07 -20.03
CA LYS A 483 -33.02 26.65 -19.68
C LYS A 483 -31.54 26.24 -19.60
N TRP A 484 -30.63 26.93 -20.29
CA TRP A 484 -29.20 26.61 -20.30
C TRP A 484 -28.53 26.78 -18.94
N TYR A 485 -29.10 27.59 -18.05
CA TYR A 485 -28.66 27.64 -16.66
C TYR A 485 -28.78 26.27 -15.99
N TRP A 486 -29.97 25.65 -16.07
CA TRP A 486 -30.24 24.36 -15.45
C TRP A 486 -29.54 23.21 -16.17
N ILE A 487 -29.41 23.28 -17.50
CA ILE A 487 -28.61 22.31 -18.26
C ILE A 487 -27.15 22.36 -17.80
N GLY A 488 -26.58 23.57 -17.64
CA GLY A 488 -25.21 23.68 -17.20
C GLY A 488 -24.99 23.22 -15.76
N LEU A 489 -25.91 23.56 -14.85
CA LEU A 489 -25.85 23.05 -13.47
C LEU A 489 -25.96 21.51 -13.43
N GLY A 490 -26.91 20.94 -14.15
CA GLY A 490 -27.08 19.49 -14.27
C GLY A 490 -25.86 18.79 -14.87
N ALA A 491 -25.26 19.38 -15.90
CA ALA A 491 -24.02 18.89 -16.50
C ALA A 491 -22.86 18.90 -15.50
N MET A 492 -22.69 19.96 -14.70
CA MET A 492 -21.62 20.02 -13.68
C MET A 492 -21.77 18.92 -12.63
N LEU A 493 -22.99 18.68 -12.15
CA LEU A 493 -23.28 17.59 -11.21
C LEU A 493 -23.06 16.22 -11.86
N GLY A 494 -23.49 16.04 -13.11
CA GLY A 494 -23.28 14.82 -13.88
C GLY A 494 -21.79 14.50 -14.07
N TYR A 495 -20.97 15.48 -14.46
CA TYR A 495 -19.52 15.32 -14.55
C TYR A 495 -18.88 15.00 -13.20
N THR A 496 -19.35 15.64 -12.12
CA THR A 496 -18.87 15.35 -10.77
C THR A 496 -19.09 13.89 -10.39
N LEU A 497 -20.29 13.35 -10.66
CA LEU A 497 -20.61 11.94 -10.42
C LEU A 497 -19.79 11.02 -11.31
N LEU A 498 -19.67 11.34 -12.60
CA LEU A 498 -18.90 10.58 -13.58
C LEU A 498 -17.44 10.45 -13.17
N PHE A 499 -16.75 11.55 -12.86
CA PHE A 499 -15.34 11.52 -12.49
C PHE A 499 -15.09 10.83 -11.16
N ASN A 500 -15.98 10.96 -10.16
CA ASN A 500 -15.86 10.21 -8.92
C ASN A 500 -16.10 8.70 -9.11
N ALA A 501 -17.02 8.30 -9.99
CA ALA A 501 -17.21 6.90 -10.37
C ALA A 501 -15.99 6.35 -11.09
N LEU A 502 -15.47 7.07 -12.09
CA LEU A 502 -14.25 6.71 -12.82
C LEU A 502 -13.03 6.64 -11.89
N PHE A 503 -12.93 7.54 -10.90
CA PHE A 503 -11.88 7.50 -9.88
C PHE A 503 -11.98 6.24 -9.03
N THR A 504 -13.18 5.86 -8.60
CA THR A 504 -13.41 4.63 -7.84
C THR A 504 -13.08 3.39 -8.68
N LEU A 505 -13.46 3.35 -9.95
CA LEU A 505 -13.13 2.27 -10.88
C LEU A 505 -11.62 2.19 -11.13
N ALA A 506 -10.96 3.33 -11.36
CA ALA A 506 -9.51 3.40 -11.53
C ALA A 506 -8.78 2.82 -10.31
N LEU A 507 -9.17 3.20 -9.10
CA LEU A 507 -8.59 2.68 -7.86
C LEU A 507 -8.98 1.22 -7.56
N THR A 508 -10.05 0.70 -8.16
CA THR A 508 -10.44 -0.70 -8.01
C THR A 508 -9.61 -1.61 -8.91
N TYR A 509 -9.35 -1.20 -10.16
CA TYR A 509 -8.74 -2.06 -11.17
C TYR A 509 -7.25 -1.79 -11.44
N LEU A 510 -6.76 -0.57 -11.21
CA LEU A 510 -5.35 -0.25 -11.44
C LEU A 510 -4.47 -0.79 -10.31
N LYS A 511 -3.27 -1.25 -10.64
CA LYS A 511 -2.25 -1.64 -9.66
C LYS A 511 -1.40 -0.42 -9.24
N ALA A 512 -0.70 -0.54 -8.12
CA ALA A 512 0.28 0.47 -7.70
C ALA A 512 1.29 0.75 -8.83
N TYR A 513 1.69 2.01 -8.97
CA TYR A 513 2.68 2.41 -9.96
C TYR A 513 4.07 1.96 -9.48
N GLY A 514 4.76 1.13 -10.25
CA GLY A 514 6.20 0.85 -10.03
C GLY A 514 6.64 -0.60 -9.79
N ASN A 515 5.78 -1.59 -9.56
CA ASN A 515 6.25 -2.92 -9.14
C ASN A 515 5.92 -4.07 -10.10
N SER A 516 6.85 -4.39 -11.01
CA SER A 516 7.05 -5.76 -11.54
C SER A 516 8.40 -5.94 -12.27
N ARG A 517 9.49 -5.34 -11.79
CA ARG A 517 10.84 -5.71 -12.26
C ARG A 517 11.68 -6.13 -11.06
N SER A 518 11.79 -7.44 -10.87
CA SER A 518 12.97 -7.99 -10.18
C SER A 518 14.15 -7.75 -11.11
N SER A 519 14.91 -6.68 -10.87
CA SER A 519 16.21 -6.49 -11.51
C SER A 519 17.17 -7.49 -10.91
N VAL A 520 17.19 -8.71 -11.45
CA VAL A 520 18.28 -9.64 -11.19
C VAL A 520 19.48 -9.11 -11.97
N SER A 521 20.62 -8.89 -11.32
CA SER A 521 21.81 -8.38 -12.00
C SER A 521 22.36 -9.42 -12.98
N GLU A 522 23.01 -8.99 -14.06
CA GLU A 522 23.57 -9.92 -15.07
C GLU A 522 24.59 -10.90 -14.46
N ASP A 523 25.30 -10.48 -13.43
CA ASP A 523 26.30 -11.31 -12.75
C ASP A 523 25.64 -12.40 -11.86
N GLU A 524 24.53 -12.09 -11.20
CA GLU A 524 23.73 -13.08 -10.44
C GLU A 524 23.11 -14.15 -11.35
N LEU A 525 22.80 -13.80 -12.61
CA LEU A 525 22.20 -14.71 -13.59
C LEU A 525 23.22 -15.68 -14.20
N LYS A 526 24.46 -15.22 -14.45
CA LYS A 526 25.57 -16.08 -14.88
C LYS A 526 25.92 -17.11 -13.80
N GLU A 527 25.90 -16.71 -12.53
CA GLU A 527 26.14 -17.61 -11.39
C GLU A 527 25.05 -18.68 -11.28
N LYS A 528 23.77 -18.31 -11.47
CA LYS A 528 22.63 -19.25 -11.54
C LYS A 528 22.81 -20.34 -12.60
N HIS A 529 23.12 -19.98 -13.85
CA HIS A 529 23.28 -20.97 -14.92
C HIS A 529 24.45 -21.93 -14.64
N ALA A 530 25.55 -21.42 -14.05
CA ALA A 530 26.70 -22.22 -13.67
C ALA A 530 26.40 -23.22 -12.53
N ASN A 531 25.64 -22.80 -11.51
CA ASN A 531 25.26 -23.65 -10.37
C ASN A 531 24.29 -24.79 -10.75
N LEU A 532 23.46 -24.59 -11.78
CA LEU A 532 22.41 -25.53 -12.23
C LEU A 532 22.89 -26.63 -13.19
N ASN A 533 23.87 -26.33 -14.04
CA ASN A 533 24.29 -27.21 -15.14
C ASN A 533 25.73 -27.73 -15.01
N GLY A 534 26.55 -27.17 -14.11
CA GLY A 534 27.91 -27.64 -13.87
C GLY A 534 28.90 -27.45 -15.03
N GLU A 535 28.54 -26.69 -16.07
CA GLU A 535 29.41 -26.46 -17.24
C GLU A 535 30.55 -25.47 -16.94
N VAL A 536 31.71 -25.77 -17.52
CA VAL A 536 32.99 -25.07 -17.36
C VAL A 536 33.05 -23.91 -18.36
N LEU A 537 33.28 -22.70 -17.88
CA LEU A 537 33.78 -21.60 -18.69
C LEU A 537 35.07 -21.13 -18.03
N ASP A 538 36.19 -21.54 -18.64
CA ASP A 538 37.53 -21.09 -18.29
C ASP A 538 37.64 -19.58 -18.47
N ASN A 539 38.08 -18.88 -17.43
CA ASN A 539 38.88 -17.66 -17.55
C ASN A 539 39.48 -17.31 -16.18
N ASP A 540 40.56 -18.00 -15.82
CA ASP A 540 41.48 -17.53 -14.79
C ASP A 540 42.58 -16.70 -15.46
N ARG A 541 42.65 -15.41 -15.10
CA ARG A 541 43.91 -14.66 -15.07
C ARG A 541 44.13 -14.17 -13.65
N MET A 542 45.16 -14.79 -13.07
CA MET A 542 45.82 -14.47 -11.81
C MET A 542 45.95 -12.96 -11.55
N LEU A 543 45.87 -12.59 -10.28
CA LEU A 543 46.77 -11.61 -9.64
C LEU A 543 46.76 -11.84 -8.12
N SER A 544 47.91 -12.27 -7.61
CA SER A 544 48.27 -12.29 -6.19
C SER A 544 48.35 -10.85 -5.63
N PRO A 545 48.26 -10.66 -4.31
CA PRO A 545 49.53 -10.49 -3.58
C PRO A 545 49.56 -11.11 -2.18
N SER A 546 50.79 -11.44 -1.80
CA SER A 546 51.33 -11.86 -0.51
C SER A 546 51.53 -10.68 0.47
N ASN A 547 51.28 -10.88 1.77
CA ASN A 547 52.29 -10.92 2.85
C ASN A 547 51.74 -10.62 4.26
N ASP A 548 52.05 -11.55 5.16
CA ASP A 548 52.50 -11.45 6.56
C ASP A 548 51.88 -10.54 7.63
N GLY A 549 51.62 -11.18 8.78
CA GLY A 549 51.69 -10.60 10.12
C GLY A 549 50.94 -11.43 11.19
N PRO A 550 51.62 -12.16 12.11
CA PRO A 550 50.95 -12.91 13.16
C PRO A 550 50.81 -12.06 14.44
N ILE A 551 49.62 -12.07 15.06
CA ILE A 551 49.46 -11.62 16.45
C ILE A 551 48.75 -12.71 17.25
N ARG A 552 49.43 -13.10 18.34
CA ARG A 552 49.09 -14.15 19.32
C ARG A 552 48.06 -13.66 20.35
N MET A 553 47.33 -14.66 20.88
CA MET A 553 46.78 -14.81 22.25
C MET A 553 45.75 -13.78 22.75
N ASN A 554 44.56 -14.24 23.12
CA ASN A 554 44.34 -14.78 24.46
C ASN A 554 43.02 -15.56 24.57
N THR A 555 43.14 -16.72 25.22
CA THR A 555 42.10 -17.60 25.76
C THR A 555 41.36 -16.93 26.91
N GLY A 556 40.02 -17.02 26.91
CA GLY A 556 39.16 -16.82 28.07
C GLY A 556 38.07 -17.88 28.03
N ASN A 557 38.30 -18.98 28.76
CA ASN A 557 37.31 -20.01 29.05
C ASN A 557 36.32 -19.44 30.06
N ASP A 558 35.02 -19.55 29.79
CA ASP A 558 34.02 -19.71 30.85
C ASP A 558 32.98 -20.73 30.39
N SER A 559 33.12 -21.93 30.94
CA SER A 559 32.21 -23.06 30.82
C SER A 559 31.16 -22.95 31.91
N ALA A 560 29.90 -22.70 31.53
CA ALA A 560 28.74 -22.91 32.42
C ALA A 560 27.91 -24.07 31.88
N ILE A 561 27.95 -25.17 32.63
CA ILE A 561 27.19 -26.40 32.46
C ILE A 561 25.72 -26.11 32.77
N VAL A 562 24.81 -26.46 31.87
CA VAL A 562 23.37 -26.51 32.17
C VAL A 562 22.90 -27.92 31.88
N GLU A 563 22.52 -28.62 32.95
CA GLU A 563 21.91 -29.95 32.93
C GLU A 563 20.49 -29.89 32.36
N GLU A 564 20.23 -30.79 31.41
CA GLU A 564 18.90 -31.11 30.92
C GLU A 564 18.10 -31.85 31.99
N ASN A 565 16.91 -31.35 32.33
CA ASN A 565 15.86 -32.17 32.91
C ASN A 565 14.54 -31.87 32.19
N SER A 566 14.16 -32.83 31.36
CA SER A 566 12.89 -32.90 30.65
C SER A 566 11.77 -33.26 31.61
N SER A 567 10.74 -32.40 31.69
CA SER A 567 9.43 -32.80 32.19
C SER A 567 8.34 -32.15 31.32
N PRO A 568 7.29 -32.88 30.93
CA PRO A 568 6.24 -32.34 30.08
C PRO A 568 5.11 -31.70 30.89
N MET A 569 4.35 -30.82 30.21
CA MET A 569 2.97 -30.37 30.53
C MET A 569 2.86 -29.19 31.54
N GLN A 570 2.04 -28.15 31.34
CA GLN A 570 0.65 -28.11 30.86
C GLN A 570 0.29 -26.79 30.16
N ARG A 571 -0.51 -26.89 29.09
CA ARG A 571 -1.08 -25.77 28.32
C ARG A 571 -2.14 -25.00 29.14
N GLY A 572 -1.84 -23.74 29.47
CA GLY A 572 -2.82 -22.74 29.87
C GLY A 572 -3.72 -22.36 28.69
N MET A 573 -4.99 -22.09 28.97
CA MET A 573 -6.04 -21.83 27.97
C MET A 573 -5.68 -20.67 27.04
N VAL A 574 -5.46 -21.02 25.77
CA VAL A 574 -5.29 -20.12 24.63
C VAL A 574 -6.66 -19.54 24.28
N LEU A 575 -6.70 -18.26 23.89
CA LEU A 575 -7.84 -17.66 23.18
C LEU A 575 -8.34 -18.64 22.08
N PRO A 576 -9.65 -18.70 21.76
CA PRO A 576 -10.19 -19.75 20.90
C PRO A 576 -9.81 -19.53 19.43
N PHE A 577 -8.54 -19.72 19.09
CA PHE A 577 -8.02 -19.56 17.75
C PHE A 577 -7.43 -20.89 17.28
N LEU A 578 -8.03 -21.45 16.22
CA LEU A 578 -7.51 -22.68 15.61
C LEU A 578 -6.18 -22.40 14.89
N PRO A 579 -5.08 -23.11 15.22
CA PRO A 579 -3.79 -22.99 14.52
C PRO A 579 -3.92 -23.39 13.04
N LEU A 580 -3.27 -22.66 12.11
CA LEU A 580 -3.34 -22.93 10.66
C LEU A 580 -1.99 -23.39 10.11
N SER A 581 -1.94 -24.58 9.52
CA SER A 581 -0.80 -25.02 8.72
C SER A 581 -0.95 -24.56 7.27
N LEU A 582 0.16 -24.28 6.59
CA LEU A 582 0.18 -24.00 5.15
C LEU A 582 1.09 -24.99 4.46
N THR A 583 0.63 -25.61 3.38
CA THR A 583 1.41 -26.54 2.58
C THR A 583 1.39 -26.10 1.12
N PHE A 584 2.48 -26.33 0.43
CA PHE A 584 2.60 -26.03 -0.99
C PHE A 584 3.35 -27.15 -1.69
N ASP A 585 2.87 -27.53 -2.86
CA ASP A 585 3.41 -28.66 -3.62
C ASP A 585 3.65 -28.29 -5.08
N ASN A 586 4.87 -28.56 -5.53
CA ASN A 586 5.38 -28.36 -6.88
C ASN A 586 5.10 -26.95 -7.42
N ILE A 587 5.36 -25.93 -6.59
CA ILE A 587 5.16 -24.53 -6.97
C ILE A 587 6.20 -24.14 -8.02
N ARG A 588 5.72 -23.79 -9.21
CA ARG A 588 6.53 -23.23 -10.30
C ARG A 588 6.04 -21.84 -10.63
N TYR A 589 6.98 -20.94 -10.85
CA TYR A 589 6.69 -19.58 -11.27
C TYR A 589 7.62 -19.20 -12.41
N SER A 590 7.01 -18.80 -13.52
CA SER A 590 7.72 -18.37 -14.72
C SER A 590 7.21 -17.02 -15.21
N VAL A 591 8.11 -16.23 -15.78
CA VAL A 591 7.80 -14.95 -16.42
C VAL A 591 8.25 -15.01 -17.88
N ASP A 592 7.63 -14.20 -18.74
CA ASP A 592 8.11 -14.08 -20.11
C ASP A 592 9.56 -13.57 -20.12
N MET A 593 10.38 -14.09 -21.04
CA MET A 593 11.80 -13.78 -21.09
C MET A 593 11.99 -12.26 -21.28
N PRO A 594 12.78 -11.58 -20.41
CA PRO A 594 13.06 -10.15 -20.56
C PRO A 594 13.66 -9.83 -21.94
N LEU A 595 13.29 -8.69 -22.52
CA LEU A 595 13.77 -8.26 -23.84
C LEU A 595 15.30 -8.16 -23.92
N GLU A 596 15.93 -7.77 -22.81
CA GLU A 596 17.39 -7.70 -22.65
C GLU A 596 18.04 -9.09 -22.79
N MET A 597 17.39 -10.15 -22.31
CA MET A 597 17.90 -11.54 -22.40
C MET A 597 17.65 -12.19 -23.76
N LYS A 598 16.53 -11.85 -24.42
CA LYS A 598 16.30 -12.27 -25.81
C LYS A 598 17.36 -11.69 -26.76
N ALA A 599 17.83 -10.47 -26.49
CA ALA A 599 18.91 -9.86 -27.26
C ALA A 599 20.29 -10.54 -27.07
N GLN A 600 20.48 -11.25 -25.95
CA GLN A 600 21.69 -12.02 -25.65
C GLN A 600 21.65 -13.48 -26.16
N GLY A 601 20.62 -13.85 -26.95
CA GLY A 601 20.55 -15.14 -27.63
C GLY A 601 19.94 -16.29 -26.83
N VAL A 602 19.25 -16.02 -25.72
CA VAL A 602 18.53 -17.05 -24.95
C VAL A 602 17.31 -17.53 -25.77
N VAL A 603 17.29 -18.83 -26.09
CA VAL A 603 16.28 -19.46 -26.96
C VAL A 603 14.95 -19.71 -26.23
N GLU A 604 14.97 -19.76 -24.90
CA GLU A 604 13.78 -20.01 -24.09
C GLU A 604 12.82 -18.82 -24.09
N ASP A 605 11.52 -19.10 -24.22
CA ASP A 605 10.50 -18.06 -24.20
C ASP A 605 10.14 -17.57 -22.79
N ARG A 606 10.47 -18.35 -21.75
CA ARG A 606 10.10 -18.08 -20.36
C ARG A 606 11.27 -18.30 -19.42
N LEU A 607 11.44 -17.38 -18.49
CA LEU A 607 12.38 -17.50 -17.37
C LEU A 607 11.67 -18.11 -16.17
N GLU A 608 12.06 -19.33 -15.78
CA GLU A 608 11.55 -20.00 -14.60
C GLU A 608 12.33 -19.58 -13.34
N LEU A 609 11.65 -18.90 -12.41
CA LEU A 609 12.24 -18.37 -11.18
C LEU A 609 12.05 -19.31 -9.98
N LEU A 610 10.97 -20.10 -9.96
CA LEU A 610 10.74 -21.17 -8.97
C LEU A 610 10.57 -22.48 -9.71
N LYS A 611 11.32 -23.51 -9.32
CA LYS A 611 11.50 -24.75 -10.10
C LYS A 611 10.95 -25.96 -9.34
N GLY A 612 9.65 -25.94 -9.05
CA GLY A 612 8.95 -27.05 -8.40
C GLY A 612 9.21 -27.12 -6.90
N VAL A 613 9.01 -26.00 -6.22
CA VAL A 613 9.23 -25.85 -4.78
C VAL A 613 8.06 -26.49 -4.02
N SER A 614 8.35 -27.45 -3.14
CA SER A 614 7.38 -28.05 -2.22
C SER A 614 7.83 -27.84 -0.78
N GLY A 615 6.87 -27.72 0.14
CA GLY A 615 7.16 -27.51 1.55
C GLY A 615 5.92 -27.23 2.40
N SER A 616 6.15 -27.05 3.70
CA SER A 616 5.09 -26.74 4.65
C SER A 616 5.50 -25.73 5.74
N PHE A 617 4.53 -25.06 6.33
CA PHE A 617 4.69 -24.22 7.51
C PHE A 617 3.75 -24.72 8.60
N ARG A 618 4.32 -24.91 9.79
CA ARG A 618 3.64 -25.53 10.94
C ARG A 618 3.25 -24.47 11.98
N PRO A 619 2.09 -24.60 12.61
CA PRO A 619 1.71 -23.74 13.73
C PRO A 619 2.62 -23.92 14.94
N GLY A 620 2.87 -22.82 15.65
CA GLY A 620 3.76 -22.77 16.81
C GLY A 620 5.25 -22.84 16.46
N VAL A 621 5.60 -22.78 15.18
CA VAL A 621 6.98 -22.91 14.69
C VAL A 621 7.39 -21.62 13.98
N LEU A 622 8.51 -21.03 14.42
CA LEU A 622 9.14 -19.90 13.76
C LEU A 622 10.13 -20.43 12.70
N THR A 623 9.81 -20.22 11.43
CA THR A 623 10.61 -20.72 10.29
C THR A 623 11.47 -19.60 9.67
N ALA A 624 12.77 -19.82 9.50
CA ALA A 624 13.63 -18.94 8.70
C ALA A 624 13.61 -19.36 7.23
N LEU A 625 13.42 -18.41 6.31
CA LEU A 625 13.65 -18.59 4.88
C LEU A 625 15.02 -18.02 4.52
N MET A 626 15.97 -18.90 4.22
CA MET A 626 17.37 -18.55 3.95
C MET A 626 17.74 -18.87 2.51
N GLY A 627 18.77 -18.19 1.99
CA GLY A 627 19.26 -18.38 0.63
C GLY A 627 20.02 -17.14 0.17
N VAL A 628 20.86 -17.29 -0.83
CA VAL A 628 21.61 -16.18 -1.44
C VAL A 628 20.67 -15.13 -2.08
N SER A 629 21.20 -13.94 -2.38
CA SER A 629 20.49 -12.97 -3.22
C SER A 629 20.07 -13.63 -4.54
N GLY A 630 18.87 -13.33 -5.03
CA GLY A 630 18.36 -13.93 -6.25
C GLY A 630 17.89 -15.39 -6.15
N ALA A 631 18.06 -16.10 -5.03
CA ALA A 631 17.64 -17.52 -4.89
C ALA A 631 16.12 -17.76 -5.06
N GLY A 632 15.30 -16.70 -5.01
CA GLY A 632 13.85 -16.77 -5.19
C GLY A 632 13.04 -16.59 -3.92
N LYS A 633 13.63 -16.13 -2.80
CA LYS A 633 12.98 -15.97 -1.49
C LYS A 633 11.73 -15.09 -1.54
N THR A 634 11.90 -13.83 -1.96
CA THR A 634 10.82 -12.86 -2.19
C THR A 634 9.79 -13.39 -3.18
N THR A 635 10.25 -14.03 -4.27
CA THR A 635 9.36 -14.62 -5.28
C THR A 635 8.48 -15.71 -4.70
N LEU A 636 9.03 -16.61 -3.88
CA LEU A 636 8.28 -17.67 -3.20
C LEU A 636 7.27 -17.07 -2.23
N MET A 637 7.66 -16.10 -1.41
CA MET A 637 6.76 -15.44 -0.48
C MET A 637 5.64 -14.67 -1.20
N ASP A 638 5.94 -13.95 -2.28
CA ASP A 638 4.92 -13.26 -3.08
C ASP A 638 3.92 -14.24 -3.71
N VAL A 639 4.37 -15.41 -4.18
CA VAL A 639 3.49 -16.45 -4.74
C VAL A 639 2.61 -17.08 -3.66
N LEU A 640 3.20 -17.40 -2.50
CA LEU A 640 2.48 -17.96 -1.36
C LEU A 640 1.50 -16.95 -0.75
N ALA A 641 1.84 -15.67 -0.72
CA ALA A 641 0.93 -14.57 -0.37
C ALA A 641 -0.10 -14.26 -1.45
N GLY A 642 0.17 -14.69 -2.70
CA GLY A 642 -0.62 -14.41 -3.89
C GLY A 642 -0.63 -12.94 -4.31
N ARG A 643 0.50 -12.27 -4.07
CA ARG A 643 0.80 -10.91 -4.54
C ARG A 643 1.29 -10.92 -5.99
N LYS A 644 1.90 -12.02 -6.46
CA LYS A 644 2.20 -12.19 -7.90
C LYS A 644 0.91 -12.41 -8.68
N THR A 645 0.56 -11.42 -9.49
CA THR A 645 -0.63 -11.40 -10.37
C THR A 645 -0.27 -11.34 -11.86
N GLY A 646 1.03 -11.41 -12.19
CA GLY A 646 1.55 -11.58 -13.54
C GLY A 646 2.50 -12.78 -13.57
N GLY A 647 2.79 -13.31 -14.76
CA GLY A 647 3.52 -14.58 -14.93
C GLY A 647 2.62 -15.81 -14.79
N TYR A 648 3.21 -16.99 -14.98
CA TYR A 648 2.50 -18.27 -14.91
C TYR A 648 2.86 -18.99 -13.60
N ILE A 649 1.84 -19.21 -12.76
CA ILE A 649 1.95 -19.95 -11.50
C ILE A 649 1.36 -21.35 -11.72
N GLN A 650 2.10 -22.39 -11.37
CA GLN A 650 1.66 -23.79 -11.36
C GLN A 650 1.91 -24.41 -9.98
N GLY A 651 1.19 -25.49 -9.67
CA GLY A 651 1.29 -26.19 -8.38
C GLY A 651 0.08 -25.93 -7.47
N ASN A 652 0.09 -26.55 -6.29
CA ASN A 652 -1.03 -26.52 -5.34
C ASN A 652 -0.62 -25.87 -4.03
N ILE A 653 -1.44 -24.95 -3.51
CA ILE A 653 -1.28 -24.36 -2.18
C ILE A 653 -2.51 -24.71 -1.34
N SER A 654 -2.32 -25.27 -0.15
CA SER A 654 -3.40 -25.60 0.76
C SER A 654 -3.17 -25.05 2.17
N ILE A 655 -4.26 -24.65 2.83
CA ILE A 655 -4.29 -24.12 4.19
C ILE A 655 -5.07 -25.12 5.02
N SER A 656 -4.38 -25.82 5.92
CA SER A 656 -5.00 -26.87 6.75
C SER A 656 -5.82 -27.85 5.90
N GLY A 657 -5.24 -28.32 4.79
CA GLY A 657 -5.87 -29.28 3.87
C GLY A 657 -6.93 -28.73 2.90
N TYR A 658 -7.27 -27.44 2.97
CA TYR A 658 -8.18 -26.80 2.03
C TYR A 658 -7.43 -26.02 0.95
N PRO A 659 -7.88 -26.05 -0.33
CA PRO A 659 -7.22 -25.28 -1.38
C PRO A 659 -7.28 -23.78 -1.07
N LYS A 660 -6.16 -23.09 -1.29
CA LYS A 660 -6.04 -21.65 -1.07
C LYS A 660 -7.01 -20.88 -1.98
N LYS A 661 -7.92 -20.09 -1.38
CA LYS A 661 -8.72 -19.09 -2.08
C LYS A 661 -8.05 -17.73 -1.96
N GLN A 662 -7.61 -17.15 -3.07
CA GLN A 662 -6.84 -15.91 -3.07
C GLN A 662 -7.63 -14.72 -2.48
N GLU A 663 -8.93 -14.66 -2.75
CA GLU A 663 -9.81 -13.56 -2.34
C GLU A 663 -9.96 -13.42 -0.81
N THR A 664 -9.75 -14.50 -0.06
CA THR A 664 -9.89 -14.53 1.39
C THR A 664 -8.56 -14.76 2.11
N PHE A 665 -7.48 -15.08 1.38
CA PHE A 665 -6.20 -15.46 1.96
C PHE A 665 -5.57 -14.36 2.82
N ALA A 666 -5.59 -13.11 2.35
CA ALA A 666 -4.98 -11.99 3.06
C ALA A 666 -5.65 -11.69 4.42
N ARG A 667 -6.79 -12.33 4.75
CA ARG A 667 -7.39 -12.26 6.08
C ARG A 667 -6.73 -13.18 7.10
N VAL A 668 -6.32 -14.35 6.66
CA VAL A 668 -5.67 -15.35 7.51
C VAL A 668 -4.15 -15.22 7.49
N SER A 669 -3.60 -14.46 6.54
CA SER A 669 -2.17 -14.15 6.43
C SER A 669 -1.84 -12.68 6.71
N GLY A 670 -0.76 -12.40 7.43
CA GLY A 670 -0.11 -11.08 7.45
C GLY A 670 1.11 -11.08 6.53
N TYR A 671 1.31 -10.03 5.74
CA TYR A 671 2.50 -9.87 4.89
C TYR A 671 3.21 -8.57 5.25
N CYS A 672 4.43 -8.67 5.77
CA CYS A 672 5.28 -7.51 5.98
C CYS A 672 6.13 -7.28 4.72
N GLU A 673 5.94 -6.13 4.08
CA GLU A 673 6.69 -5.74 2.89
C GLU A 673 8.13 -5.32 3.24
N GLN A 674 9.02 -5.44 2.24
CA GLN A 674 10.38 -4.91 2.32
C GLN A 674 10.38 -3.38 2.49
N ASN A 675 9.48 -2.68 1.77
CA ASN A 675 9.33 -1.23 1.83
C ASN A 675 8.30 -0.80 2.89
N ASP A 676 8.68 0.16 3.73
CA ASP A 676 7.79 0.72 4.75
C ASP A 676 6.94 1.87 4.20
N ILE A 677 5.72 1.57 3.77
CA ILE A 677 4.78 2.59 3.28
C ILE A 677 3.78 2.93 4.38
N HIS A 678 3.86 4.17 4.88
CA HIS A 678 3.00 4.70 5.95
C HIS A 678 2.51 6.10 5.62
N SER A 679 1.43 6.53 6.28
CA SER A 679 1.01 7.93 6.19
C SER A 679 1.85 8.76 7.17
N PRO A 680 2.51 9.84 6.71
CA PRO A 680 3.39 10.64 7.57
C PRO A 680 2.64 11.41 8.66
N GLN A 681 1.34 11.63 8.44
CA GLN A 681 0.48 12.43 9.30
C GLN A 681 -0.27 11.60 10.35
N VAL A 682 0.12 10.34 10.58
CA VAL A 682 -0.49 9.45 11.57
C VAL A 682 0.55 9.14 12.65
N THR A 683 0.12 8.94 13.90
CA THR A 683 1.04 8.47 14.96
C THR A 683 1.23 6.97 14.87
N VAL A 684 2.25 6.44 15.53
CA VAL A 684 2.48 4.98 15.62
C VAL A 684 1.24 4.28 16.20
N TYR A 685 0.70 4.80 17.30
CA TYR A 685 -0.49 4.29 17.96
C TYR A 685 -1.71 4.25 17.02
N GLU A 686 -1.99 5.37 16.34
CA GLU A 686 -3.13 5.48 15.44
C GLU A 686 -3.02 4.54 14.23
N SER A 687 -1.81 4.28 13.72
CA SER A 687 -1.60 3.34 12.61
C SER A 687 -1.94 1.91 13.03
N LEU A 688 -1.46 1.48 14.20
CA LEU A 688 -1.76 0.16 14.75
C LEU A 688 -3.23 0.03 15.10
N LEU A 689 -3.83 1.04 15.74
CA LEU A 689 -5.25 1.05 16.09
C LEU A 689 -6.15 0.98 14.85
N PHE A 690 -5.82 1.72 13.79
CA PHE A 690 -6.56 1.65 12.53
C PHE A 690 -6.46 0.27 11.88
N SER A 691 -5.28 -0.36 11.93
CA SER A 691 -5.11 -1.75 11.48
C SER A 691 -5.92 -2.73 12.33
N ALA A 692 -5.90 -2.56 13.65
CA ALA A 692 -6.70 -3.35 14.60
C ALA A 692 -8.19 -3.31 14.22
N TRP A 693 -8.71 -2.11 14.03
CA TRP A 693 -10.12 -1.88 13.81
C TRP A 693 -10.63 -2.52 12.52
N LEU A 694 -9.81 -2.55 11.47
CA LEU A 694 -10.21 -3.13 10.18
C LEU A 694 -10.05 -4.65 10.12
N ARG A 695 -9.27 -5.24 11.03
CA ARG A 695 -8.90 -6.66 10.97
C ARG A 695 -9.57 -7.51 12.05
N LEU A 696 -9.92 -6.93 13.20
CA LEU A 696 -10.58 -7.66 14.29
C LEU A 696 -12.07 -7.89 13.97
N PRO A 697 -12.62 -9.08 14.31
CA PRO A 697 -14.03 -9.43 14.04
C PRO A 697 -15.04 -8.55 14.80
N GLU A 698 -16.30 -8.56 14.34
CA GLU A 698 -17.40 -7.72 14.86
C GLU A 698 -17.83 -8.02 16.30
N ASP A 699 -17.45 -9.18 16.87
CA ASP A 699 -17.82 -9.60 18.24
C ASP A 699 -17.26 -8.66 19.34
N VAL A 700 -16.39 -7.72 18.98
CA VAL A 700 -15.95 -6.62 19.86
C VAL A 700 -16.94 -5.45 19.75
N ASP A 701 -17.76 -5.22 20.78
CA ASP A 701 -18.89 -4.29 20.83
C ASP A 701 -18.68 -2.90 20.16
N SER A 702 -19.55 -2.56 19.21
CA SER A 702 -19.50 -1.41 18.29
C SER A 702 -19.63 -0.03 18.97
N ASN A 703 -20.15 0.03 20.20
CA ASN A 703 -20.31 1.27 20.97
C ASN A 703 -19.05 1.70 21.74
N LYS A 704 -18.06 0.81 21.91
CA LYS A 704 -16.84 1.09 22.70
C LYS A 704 -15.57 1.30 21.85
N ARG A 705 -15.63 1.08 20.53
CA ARG A 705 -14.57 1.34 19.52
C ARG A 705 -14.34 2.84 19.20
N ARG A 706 -14.77 3.78 20.06
CA ARG A 706 -14.64 5.21 19.76
C ARG A 706 -13.20 5.65 19.98
N VAL A 707 -12.59 6.20 18.92
CA VAL A 707 -11.38 7.03 18.96
C VAL A 707 -11.52 8.02 20.10
N SER A 708 -10.82 7.78 21.21
CA SER A 708 -10.58 8.81 22.20
C SER A 708 -9.76 9.88 21.50
N GLN A 709 -10.42 10.97 21.14
CA GLN A 709 -9.76 12.22 20.81
C GLN A 709 -8.78 12.50 21.96
N PRO A 710 -7.49 12.75 21.70
CA PRO A 710 -6.64 13.30 22.75
C PRO A 710 -7.29 14.61 23.21
N LYS A 711 -7.42 14.74 24.53
CA LYS A 711 -7.85 16.00 25.16
C LYS A 711 -6.91 17.13 24.77
#